data_AF-A0A133Y755-F1
#
_entry.id   AF-A0A133Y755-F1
#
_cell.length_a   1.000
_cell.length_b   1.000
_cell.length_c   1.000
_cell.angle_alpha   90.00
_cell.angle_beta   90.00
_cell.angle_gamma   90.00
#
_symmetry.space_group_name_H-M   'P 1'
#
loop_
_entity.id
_entity.type
_entity.pdbx_description
1 polymer ?
#
loop_
_entity_poly.entity_id
_entity_poly.type
_entity_poly.pdbx_seq_one_letter_code
_entity_poly.pdbx_strand_id
1 'polypeptide(L)'
;MEAALEAAEDGDVLEVNGKIVITKNVNITKSITLKAGSNGASISTSEEARTSTASKSAAAFSLLLESGKKLKLGGGTQSPELLLDEVHVVVSKGEFFMYDGVKISSNLPGNYGNPEVNLSIVTISGEDSKATFKGGTVENPYETNTSGFGNNYILRVMNGAKVPEIAGGTYKGAYIALLVENEGTEISNIKGGNFEHSSWTGQSEPCFKIHKKAKVDKISGGTFKSYHFGALQLECGASVGEISGGTFQNFYEKANSKMNDRALPFCSGLVLYGREGDSPVEVHTISGGNFEGINGLLAVGSKPEYMAKIDKITGGTFKSIESDKGNAGLYFSQNSEIGEISGNVQATGRTYGIWNAGTIKKISGGTYTGQNNDGLFNYELNKSNPYFKGNIEEISGGSFTGVEASINNKAVITKITNGIYTAKKETASGWNRDNYALNNKEGNGLIELEPGLSSSQPDKGNGRYLAFFKVNKDETNTSILSSKFVLPKYTGVDGTEKEYIMSGYKNEYKFNLPQQPEKEQRTFNAYPFNSVLYVKTDKSSGAISWKDNDFFDQSEGYAGGKSYHLIYGLSQNYNNDAYLDNGYRYLTKQPVLSYDENFPKNTSTSGELPEKKREVKPFDYTRMSNGVDFQDGEPKGSLFCVKDNIGNLSAKGYKFQGWNTKKDGTGIWLYAGQYVAMPAENVTLYAQWKGTSQTVRYDANGGKFADDKAEWLANYQLNETINLMAAPSRDDYEFVAWEANGQAYKANAEYKVTGDVTFKAKWQKIKPKPETSEIERPRYIPSDPIIKPIPKIGAVAKTGEIATNAFSLFICLSMVAYLSVIVIKRRK
;
A
#
# COMPACT_ATOMS: atom_id res chain seq x y z
N MET A 1 24.14 -37.78 -51.94
CA MET A 1 24.67 -37.05 -50.76
C MET A 1 26.10 -37.48 -50.43
N GLU A 2 26.34 -38.75 -50.05
CA GLU A 2 27.63 -39.23 -49.52
C GLU A 2 28.87 -38.84 -50.33
N ALA A 3 28.90 -39.06 -51.64
CA ALA A 3 30.04 -38.71 -52.49
C ALA A 3 30.42 -37.21 -52.45
N ALA A 4 29.47 -36.30 -52.17
CA ALA A 4 29.73 -34.87 -52.00
C ALA A 4 30.26 -34.53 -50.59
N LEU A 5 29.99 -35.37 -49.58
CA LEU A 5 30.55 -35.25 -48.23
C LEU A 5 31.97 -35.85 -48.17
N GLU A 6 32.21 -36.92 -48.93
CA GLU A 6 33.51 -37.56 -49.09
C GLU A 6 34.51 -36.63 -49.80
N ALA A 7 34.06 -35.95 -50.86
CA ALA A 7 34.84 -34.97 -51.62
C ALA A 7 35.03 -33.60 -50.94
N ALA A 8 34.29 -33.28 -49.87
CA ALA A 8 34.35 -31.98 -49.18
C ALA A 8 35.55 -31.87 -48.23
N GLU A 9 36.07 -30.67 -48.02
CA GLU A 9 37.09 -30.34 -47.02
C GLU A 9 36.50 -29.82 -45.70
N ASP A 10 37.30 -29.78 -44.62
CA ASP A 10 36.89 -29.21 -43.34
C ASP A 10 36.78 -27.68 -43.44
N GLY A 11 35.56 -27.18 -43.63
CA GLY A 11 35.22 -25.77 -43.76
C GLY A 11 34.14 -25.49 -44.82
N ASP A 12 33.89 -26.45 -45.71
CA ASP A 12 33.11 -26.24 -46.94
C ASP A 12 31.65 -25.81 -46.74
N VAL A 13 31.14 -25.08 -47.73
CA VAL A 13 29.74 -24.70 -47.87
C VAL A 13 29.14 -25.43 -49.06
N LEU A 14 28.41 -26.52 -48.79
CA LEU A 14 27.77 -27.34 -49.81
C LEU A 14 26.35 -26.82 -50.08
N GLU A 15 26.06 -26.51 -51.34
CA GLU A 15 24.78 -25.97 -51.76
C GLU A 15 23.87 -27.07 -52.32
N VAL A 16 22.86 -27.45 -51.53
CA VAL A 16 21.83 -28.41 -51.90
C VAL A 16 20.93 -27.76 -52.96
N ASN A 17 20.77 -28.43 -54.10
CA ASN A 17 19.96 -27.93 -55.22
C ASN A 17 18.90 -28.97 -55.60
N GLY A 18 17.64 -28.54 -55.74
CA GLY A 18 16.52 -29.42 -56.04
C GLY A 18 16.18 -30.38 -54.89
N LYS A 19 16.07 -31.68 -55.17
CA LYS A 19 15.78 -32.73 -54.20
C LYS A 19 16.91 -33.75 -54.17
N ILE A 20 17.41 -34.07 -52.97
CA ILE A 20 18.36 -35.16 -52.72
C ILE A 20 17.65 -36.22 -51.89
N VAL A 21 17.72 -37.48 -52.33
CA VAL A 21 17.19 -38.62 -51.57
C VAL A 21 18.31 -39.34 -50.83
N ILE A 22 18.04 -39.77 -49.59
CA ILE A 22 18.93 -40.63 -48.79
C ILE A 22 18.20 -41.92 -48.38
N THR A 23 18.90 -43.04 -48.44
CA THR A 23 18.35 -44.40 -48.24
C THR A 23 18.91 -45.13 -47.02
N LYS A 24 19.69 -44.41 -46.20
CA LYS A 24 20.34 -44.85 -44.96
C LYS A 24 20.78 -43.61 -44.16
N ASN A 25 21.17 -43.82 -42.90
CA ASN A 25 21.83 -42.79 -42.09
C ASN A 25 23.13 -42.31 -42.75
N VAL A 26 23.46 -41.03 -42.58
CA VAL A 26 24.61 -40.38 -43.25
C VAL A 26 25.55 -39.77 -42.22
N ASN A 27 26.80 -40.22 -42.22
CA ASN A 27 27.84 -39.72 -41.31
C ASN A 27 28.43 -38.41 -41.81
N ILE A 28 28.47 -37.39 -40.95
CA ILE A 28 29.06 -36.08 -41.21
C ILE A 28 30.51 -36.11 -40.69
N THR A 29 31.40 -36.66 -41.52
CA THR A 29 32.84 -36.87 -41.23
C THR A 29 33.71 -35.64 -41.47
N LYS A 30 33.14 -34.55 -42.00
CA LYS A 30 33.79 -33.26 -42.29
C LYS A 30 33.02 -32.13 -41.62
N SER A 31 33.70 -31.06 -41.26
CA SER A 31 33.09 -29.84 -40.73
C SER A 31 32.56 -29.01 -41.89
N ILE A 32 31.24 -28.85 -42.00
CA ILE A 32 30.60 -28.32 -43.20
C ILE A 32 29.38 -27.44 -42.89
N THR A 33 28.98 -26.65 -43.88
CA THR A 33 27.70 -25.95 -43.94
C THR A 33 26.86 -26.53 -45.06
N LEU A 34 25.64 -27.00 -44.76
CA LEU A 34 24.64 -27.34 -45.77
C LEU A 34 23.62 -26.20 -45.86
N LYS A 35 23.44 -25.63 -47.05
CA LYS A 35 22.41 -24.61 -47.34
C LYS A 35 21.64 -24.99 -48.60
N ALA A 36 20.43 -24.45 -48.77
CA ALA A 36 19.73 -24.51 -50.04
C ALA A 36 20.32 -23.53 -51.08
N GLY A 37 20.21 -23.89 -52.36
CA GLY A 37 20.41 -22.98 -53.49
C GLY A 37 19.24 -22.01 -53.68
N SER A 38 19.35 -21.12 -54.67
CA SER A 38 18.46 -19.94 -54.83
C SER A 38 16.97 -20.23 -54.84
N ASN A 39 16.57 -21.44 -55.27
CA ASN A 39 15.18 -21.83 -55.49
C ASN A 39 14.58 -22.62 -54.31
N GLY A 40 15.31 -22.73 -53.19
CA GLY A 40 15.02 -23.69 -52.13
C GLY A 40 15.51 -25.10 -52.50
N ALA A 41 15.58 -25.98 -51.51
CA ALA A 41 16.00 -27.37 -51.71
C ALA A 41 15.49 -28.31 -50.63
N SER A 42 15.51 -29.62 -50.92
CA SER A 42 15.12 -30.66 -49.97
C SER A 42 16.11 -31.82 -49.91
N ILE A 43 16.28 -32.36 -48.69
CA ILE A 43 16.85 -33.68 -48.43
C ILE A 43 15.71 -34.53 -47.86
N SER A 44 15.40 -35.66 -48.48
CA SER A 44 14.25 -36.51 -48.16
C SER A 44 14.64 -37.99 -48.09
N THR A 45 13.83 -38.80 -47.43
CA THR A 45 13.98 -40.28 -47.45
C THR A 45 13.01 -40.98 -48.42
N SER A 46 12.33 -40.22 -49.29
CA SER A 46 11.47 -40.72 -50.38
C SER A 46 11.75 -40.01 -51.70
N GLU A 47 11.47 -40.67 -52.83
CA GLU A 47 11.44 -40.02 -54.15
C GLU A 47 10.17 -39.16 -54.32
N GLU A 48 9.03 -39.59 -53.77
CA GLU A 48 7.78 -38.81 -53.83
C GLU A 48 7.86 -37.54 -52.96
N ALA A 49 7.24 -36.45 -53.42
CA ALA A 49 7.13 -35.22 -52.64
C ALA A 49 5.97 -35.31 -51.63
N ARG A 50 6.18 -34.80 -50.41
CA ARG A 50 5.14 -34.62 -49.40
C ARG A 50 4.11 -33.59 -49.87
N THR A 51 2.87 -34.02 -50.10
CA THR A 51 1.75 -33.16 -50.54
C THR A 51 0.65 -32.98 -49.48
N SER A 52 0.80 -33.62 -48.32
CA SER A 52 -0.10 -33.50 -47.16
C SER A 52 0.70 -33.73 -45.86
N THR A 53 0.03 -33.84 -44.71
CA THR A 53 0.71 -34.16 -43.43
C THR A 53 1.28 -35.58 -43.40
N ALA A 54 0.76 -36.50 -44.21
CA ALA A 54 1.22 -37.87 -44.29
C ALA A 54 2.61 -37.97 -44.93
N SER A 55 3.52 -38.72 -44.31
CA SER A 55 4.83 -39.01 -44.92
C SER A 55 4.68 -39.84 -46.19
N LYS A 56 5.65 -39.64 -47.10
CA LYS A 56 5.84 -40.44 -48.32
C LYS A 56 7.00 -41.42 -48.22
N SER A 57 7.64 -41.50 -47.05
CA SER A 57 8.81 -42.34 -46.80
C SER A 57 8.45 -43.66 -46.13
N ALA A 58 9.28 -44.68 -46.34
CA ALA A 58 9.18 -45.96 -45.63
C ALA A 58 9.82 -45.91 -44.22
N ALA A 59 10.78 -45.00 -43.99
CA ALA A 59 11.47 -44.81 -42.72
C ALA A 59 12.07 -43.39 -42.64
N ALA A 60 12.39 -42.92 -41.43
CA ALA A 60 13.25 -41.77 -41.21
C ALA A 60 14.73 -42.19 -41.07
N PHE A 61 15.65 -41.37 -41.57
CA PHE A 61 17.09 -41.58 -41.50
C PHE A 61 17.79 -40.37 -40.89
N SER A 62 18.89 -40.59 -40.19
CA SER A 62 19.58 -39.55 -39.42
C SER A 62 20.86 -39.04 -40.11
N LEU A 63 21.10 -37.73 -40.02
CA LEU A 63 22.44 -37.15 -40.14
C LEU A 63 23.17 -37.35 -38.80
N LEU A 64 24.33 -37.99 -38.84
CA LEU A 64 25.11 -38.40 -37.66
C LEU A 64 26.40 -37.60 -37.57
N LEU A 65 26.59 -36.79 -36.54
CA LEU A 65 27.80 -35.97 -36.40
C LEU A 65 28.97 -36.77 -35.78
N GLU A 66 30.17 -36.61 -36.36
CA GLU A 66 31.41 -37.25 -35.90
C GLU A 66 32.25 -36.36 -34.97
N SER A 67 33.17 -36.99 -34.21
CA SER A 67 33.86 -36.30 -33.12
C SER A 67 34.73 -35.14 -33.61
N GLY A 68 34.66 -34.01 -32.91
CA GLY A 68 35.35 -32.77 -33.26
C GLY A 68 34.85 -32.08 -34.55
N LYS A 69 33.85 -32.63 -35.25
CA LYS A 69 33.30 -32.04 -36.49
C LYS A 69 32.17 -31.07 -36.20
N LYS A 70 31.94 -30.16 -37.16
CA LYS A 70 30.92 -29.11 -37.06
C LYS A 70 29.90 -29.19 -38.18
N LEU A 71 28.61 -29.34 -37.88
CA LEU A 71 27.54 -29.26 -38.88
C LEU A 71 26.77 -27.96 -38.72
N LYS A 72 26.75 -27.14 -39.77
CA LYS A 72 25.85 -25.98 -39.88
C LYS A 72 24.75 -26.28 -40.89
N LEU A 73 23.49 -26.04 -40.54
CA LEU A 73 22.35 -26.11 -41.46
C LEU A 73 21.73 -24.73 -41.67
N GLY A 74 21.49 -24.37 -42.92
CA GLY A 74 20.89 -23.09 -43.34
C GLY A 74 21.91 -21.96 -43.48
N GLY A 75 21.51 -20.91 -44.21
CA GLY A 75 22.29 -19.68 -44.36
C GLY A 75 21.93 -18.56 -43.38
N GLY A 76 20.83 -18.70 -42.63
CA GLY A 76 20.27 -17.64 -41.79
C GLY A 76 19.13 -16.88 -42.47
N THR A 77 18.66 -15.82 -41.81
CA THR A 77 17.45 -15.09 -42.19
C THR A 77 17.54 -14.58 -43.63
N GLN A 78 16.42 -14.66 -44.37
CA GLN A 78 16.31 -14.43 -45.83
C GLN A 78 16.95 -15.51 -46.73
N SER A 79 17.50 -16.60 -46.20
CA SER A 79 17.93 -17.74 -47.03
C SER A 79 16.73 -18.51 -47.59
N PRO A 80 16.85 -19.12 -48.79
CA PRO A 80 15.89 -20.10 -49.29
C PRO A 80 15.73 -21.30 -48.35
N GLU A 81 14.56 -21.93 -48.32
CA GLU A 81 14.29 -23.06 -47.41
C GLU A 81 15.14 -24.28 -47.76
N LEU A 82 15.81 -24.83 -46.76
CA LEU A 82 16.38 -26.18 -46.76
C LEU A 82 15.46 -27.12 -45.95
N LEU A 83 14.67 -27.91 -46.66
CA LEU A 83 13.75 -28.89 -46.08
C LEU A 83 14.46 -30.22 -45.82
N LEU A 84 14.37 -30.73 -44.59
CA LEU A 84 14.72 -32.09 -44.18
C LEU A 84 13.42 -32.86 -43.93
N ASP A 85 13.07 -33.74 -44.86
CA ASP A 85 11.79 -34.48 -44.94
C ASP A 85 12.00 -35.94 -44.51
N GLU A 86 11.54 -36.27 -43.29
CA GLU A 86 11.93 -37.51 -42.56
C GLU A 86 13.46 -37.68 -42.37
N VAL A 87 14.22 -36.59 -42.38
CA VAL A 87 15.66 -36.59 -42.10
C VAL A 87 15.92 -36.02 -40.70
N HIS A 88 16.34 -36.87 -39.77
CA HIS A 88 16.64 -36.51 -38.37
C HIS A 88 18.07 -35.98 -38.22
N VAL A 89 18.37 -35.35 -37.07
CA VAL A 89 19.73 -34.93 -36.71
C VAL A 89 20.12 -35.51 -35.35
N VAL A 90 21.21 -36.27 -35.31
CA VAL A 90 21.75 -36.88 -34.08
C VAL A 90 23.19 -36.42 -33.86
N VAL A 91 23.38 -35.60 -32.84
CA VAL A 91 24.67 -35.12 -32.37
C VAL A 91 25.03 -35.97 -31.15
N SER A 92 25.87 -36.98 -31.38
CA SER A 92 26.43 -37.85 -30.32
C SER A 92 27.83 -37.41 -29.86
N LYS A 93 28.40 -36.43 -30.56
CA LYS A 93 29.75 -35.86 -30.46
C LYS A 93 29.85 -34.71 -31.47
N GLY A 94 30.66 -33.69 -31.19
CA GLY A 94 30.86 -32.55 -32.11
C GLY A 94 29.90 -31.37 -31.90
N GLU A 95 29.88 -30.41 -32.83
CA GLU A 95 29.18 -29.12 -32.67
C GLU A 95 28.17 -28.84 -33.79
N PHE A 96 26.91 -28.62 -33.43
CA PHE A 96 25.81 -28.38 -34.37
C PHE A 96 25.28 -26.94 -34.33
N PHE A 97 24.96 -26.39 -35.49
CA PHE A 97 24.33 -25.09 -35.63
C PHE A 97 23.12 -25.18 -36.55
N MET A 98 21.95 -24.78 -36.04
CA MET A 98 20.74 -24.62 -36.84
C MET A 98 20.45 -23.13 -37.03
N TYR A 99 20.43 -22.68 -38.28
CA TYR A 99 20.12 -21.31 -38.64
C TYR A 99 18.70 -21.18 -39.19
N ASP A 100 18.25 -19.93 -39.33
CA ASP A 100 17.01 -19.62 -40.01
C ASP A 100 17.02 -20.03 -41.49
N GLY A 101 15.85 -20.36 -42.03
CA GLY A 101 15.70 -21.00 -43.35
C GLY A 101 15.88 -22.52 -43.38
N VAL A 102 16.12 -23.19 -42.25
CA VAL A 102 16.03 -24.66 -42.16
C VAL A 102 14.63 -25.07 -41.73
N LYS A 103 14.07 -26.11 -42.35
CA LYS A 103 12.85 -26.79 -41.87
C LYS A 103 13.10 -28.29 -41.78
N ILE A 104 12.90 -28.88 -40.60
CA ILE A 104 12.97 -30.33 -40.36
C ILE A 104 11.55 -30.81 -40.06
N SER A 105 10.97 -31.67 -40.90
CA SER A 105 9.57 -32.10 -40.81
C SER A 105 9.48 -33.63 -40.81
N SER A 106 9.11 -34.24 -39.68
CA SER A 106 9.11 -35.69 -39.51
C SER A 106 7.97 -36.22 -38.66
N ASN A 107 7.35 -37.31 -39.11
CA ASN A 107 6.31 -38.06 -38.40
C ASN A 107 6.61 -39.56 -38.23
N LEU A 108 7.74 -40.04 -38.76
CA LEU A 108 8.21 -41.42 -38.63
C LEU A 108 9.30 -41.56 -37.56
N PRO A 109 9.35 -42.69 -36.80
CA PRO A 109 10.45 -42.97 -35.90
C PRO A 109 11.77 -43.13 -36.68
N GLY A 110 12.85 -42.64 -36.08
CA GLY A 110 14.20 -42.72 -36.64
C GLY A 110 14.73 -44.15 -36.64
N ASN A 111 15.65 -44.44 -37.56
CA ASN A 111 16.31 -45.74 -37.67
C ASN A 111 17.76 -45.71 -37.16
N TYR A 112 17.94 -45.34 -35.89
CA TYR A 112 19.26 -45.23 -35.23
C TYR A 112 19.58 -46.44 -34.31
N GLY A 113 18.66 -47.40 -34.17
CA GLY A 113 18.84 -48.61 -33.35
C GLY A 113 18.74 -48.40 -31.84
N ASN A 114 18.83 -47.17 -31.34
CA ASN A 114 18.50 -46.82 -29.96
C ASN A 114 17.05 -46.28 -29.88
N PRO A 115 16.10 -46.98 -29.22
CA PRO A 115 14.69 -46.54 -29.12
C PRO A 115 14.51 -45.13 -28.57
N GLU A 116 15.39 -44.68 -27.67
CA GLU A 116 15.33 -43.35 -27.07
C GLU A 116 15.67 -42.22 -28.07
N VAL A 117 16.60 -42.49 -28.99
CA VAL A 117 16.97 -41.55 -30.06
C VAL A 117 15.95 -41.61 -31.20
N ASN A 118 15.48 -42.81 -31.54
CA ASN A 118 14.49 -43.03 -32.61
C ASN A 118 13.19 -42.21 -32.42
N LEU A 119 12.81 -41.91 -31.18
CA LEU A 119 11.61 -41.11 -30.86
C LEU A 119 11.83 -39.58 -30.94
N SER A 120 13.00 -39.11 -31.39
CA SER A 120 13.42 -37.70 -31.34
C SER A 120 13.83 -37.17 -32.72
N ILE A 121 13.29 -36.03 -33.17
CA ILE A 121 13.65 -35.45 -34.49
C ILE A 121 15.05 -34.83 -34.47
N VAL A 122 15.38 -34.08 -33.42
CA VAL A 122 16.73 -33.55 -33.16
C VAL A 122 17.20 -34.02 -31.78
N THR A 123 18.33 -34.72 -31.72
CA THR A 123 18.94 -35.24 -30.50
C THR A 123 20.34 -34.70 -30.31
N ILE A 124 20.63 -34.09 -29.16
CA ILE A 124 21.97 -33.70 -28.71
C ILE A 124 22.29 -34.51 -27.45
N SER A 125 23.33 -35.35 -27.50
CA SER A 125 23.59 -36.37 -26.47
C SER A 125 25.09 -36.61 -26.27
N GLY A 126 25.57 -36.71 -25.03
CA GLY A 126 26.98 -36.93 -24.70
C GLY A 126 27.74 -35.64 -24.36
N GLU A 127 28.75 -35.75 -23.48
CA GLU A 127 29.54 -34.61 -22.96
C GLU A 127 30.31 -33.84 -24.05
N ASP A 128 30.74 -34.54 -25.11
CA ASP A 128 31.40 -33.97 -26.29
C ASP A 128 30.42 -33.29 -27.29
N SER A 129 29.11 -33.30 -27.00
CA SER A 129 28.08 -32.74 -27.89
C SER A 129 27.70 -31.32 -27.54
N LYS A 130 27.78 -30.45 -28.56
CA LYS A 130 27.39 -29.04 -28.47
C LYS A 130 26.38 -28.67 -29.55
N ALA A 131 25.42 -27.81 -29.22
CA ALA A 131 24.47 -27.28 -30.19
C ALA A 131 24.15 -25.80 -29.98
N THR A 132 23.79 -25.09 -31.05
CA THR A 132 23.34 -23.70 -31.01
C THR A 132 22.23 -23.47 -32.04
N PHE A 133 21.12 -22.90 -31.60
CA PHE A 133 19.91 -22.73 -32.42
C PHE A 133 19.58 -21.25 -32.60
N LYS A 134 19.50 -20.79 -33.86
CA LYS A 134 19.35 -19.37 -34.23
C LYS A 134 18.14 -19.07 -35.12
N GLY A 135 17.30 -20.07 -35.40
CA GLY A 135 16.11 -19.93 -36.25
C GLY A 135 15.66 -21.27 -36.82
N GLY A 136 14.77 -21.20 -37.82
CA GLY A 136 14.26 -22.38 -38.52
C GLY A 136 13.17 -23.14 -37.76
N THR A 137 12.72 -24.25 -38.32
CA THR A 137 11.57 -25.03 -37.83
C THR A 137 11.97 -26.50 -37.63
N VAL A 138 11.56 -27.08 -36.52
CA VAL A 138 11.54 -28.54 -36.30
C VAL A 138 10.10 -28.91 -35.94
N GLU A 139 9.46 -29.76 -36.74
CA GLU A 139 8.05 -30.10 -36.59
C GLU A 139 7.76 -31.59 -36.77
N ASN A 140 6.78 -32.10 -36.02
CA ASN A 140 5.91 -33.15 -36.53
C ASN A 140 4.69 -32.48 -37.19
N PRO A 141 4.41 -32.71 -38.49
CA PRO A 141 3.29 -32.09 -39.20
C PRO A 141 1.91 -32.70 -38.86
N TYR A 142 1.84 -33.81 -38.10
CA TYR A 142 0.57 -34.31 -37.58
C TYR A 142 0.12 -33.50 -36.38
N GLU A 143 -1.13 -33.02 -36.44
CA GLU A 143 -1.77 -32.28 -35.34
C GLU A 143 -2.85 -33.09 -34.61
N THR A 144 -3.13 -34.33 -35.05
CA THR A 144 -4.23 -35.16 -34.55
C THR A 144 -3.90 -36.67 -34.54
N ASN A 145 -4.74 -37.43 -33.82
CA ASN A 145 -4.69 -38.87 -33.50
C ASN A 145 -4.53 -39.89 -34.66
N THR A 146 -4.34 -39.47 -35.91
CA THR A 146 -4.39 -40.36 -37.09
C THR A 146 -3.04 -41.06 -37.36
N SER A 147 -2.59 -41.86 -36.40
CA SER A 147 -1.47 -42.81 -36.51
C SER A 147 -0.08 -42.22 -36.84
N GLY A 148 0.07 -40.89 -36.88
CA GLY A 148 1.27 -40.17 -37.32
C GLY A 148 2.17 -39.61 -36.20
N PHE A 149 2.05 -40.11 -34.97
CA PHE A 149 2.94 -39.74 -33.87
C PHE A 149 4.08 -40.75 -33.70
N GLY A 150 4.88 -40.94 -34.75
CA GLY A 150 6.09 -41.78 -34.72
C GLY A 150 7.26 -41.17 -33.93
N ASN A 151 7.16 -39.87 -33.59
CA ASN A 151 8.16 -39.11 -32.84
C ASN A 151 7.46 -38.47 -31.64
N ASN A 152 8.06 -38.64 -30.47
CA ASN A 152 7.59 -38.04 -29.23
C ASN A 152 8.23 -36.65 -29.02
N TYR A 153 9.53 -36.55 -29.30
CA TYR A 153 10.38 -35.43 -28.91
C TYR A 153 10.83 -34.63 -30.15
N ILE A 154 10.76 -33.30 -30.07
CA ILE A 154 11.17 -32.42 -31.17
C ILE A 154 12.63 -32.03 -31.02
N LEU A 155 13.01 -31.46 -29.88
CA LEU A 155 14.40 -31.27 -29.47
C LEU A 155 14.64 -31.98 -28.13
N ARG A 156 15.56 -32.95 -28.12
CA ARG A 156 16.00 -33.67 -26.92
C ARG A 156 17.48 -33.39 -26.66
N VAL A 157 17.82 -33.00 -25.43
CA VAL A 157 19.17 -32.70 -24.96
C VAL A 157 19.44 -33.56 -23.73
N MET A 158 20.49 -34.40 -23.76
CA MET A 158 20.66 -35.47 -22.76
C MET A 158 22.12 -35.86 -22.51
N ASN A 159 22.37 -36.69 -21.49
CA ASN A 159 23.67 -37.31 -21.18
C ASN A 159 24.89 -36.35 -21.21
N GLY A 160 24.83 -35.22 -20.50
CA GLY A 160 25.97 -34.28 -20.37
C GLY A 160 26.09 -33.24 -21.49
N ALA A 161 25.25 -33.30 -22.52
CA ALA A 161 25.29 -32.38 -23.66
C ALA A 161 25.09 -30.90 -23.27
N LYS A 162 25.72 -30.01 -24.05
CA LYS A 162 25.76 -28.56 -23.78
C LYS A 162 25.13 -27.74 -24.90
N VAL A 163 24.18 -26.86 -24.58
CA VAL A 163 23.55 -25.95 -25.55
C VAL A 163 23.74 -24.50 -25.10
N PRO A 164 24.79 -23.79 -25.57
CA PRO A 164 25.08 -22.43 -25.09
C PRO A 164 23.99 -21.39 -25.39
N GLU A 165 23.24 -21.59 -26.48
CA GLU A 165 22.22 -20.64 -26.94
C GLU A 165 21.10 -21.31 -27.78
N ILE A 166 19.85 -21.08 -27.36
CA ILE A 166 18.66 -21.13 -28.21
C ILE A 166 18.12 -19.70 -28.33
N ALA A 167 18.25 -19.09 -29.50
CA ALA A 167 17.87 -17.70 -29.76
C ALA A 167 16.53 -17.54 -30.50
N GLY A 168 16.02 -18.59 -31.14
CA GLY A 168 14.84 -18.52 -31.98
C GLY A 168 14.47 -19.87 -32.59
N GLY A 169 13.51 -19.85 -33.52
CA GLY A 169 12.99 -21.03 -34.23
C GLY A 169 11.59 -21.46 -33.76
N THR A 170 11.04 -22.48 -34.41
CA THR A 170 9.73 -23.06 -34.09
C THR A 170 9.86 -24.57 -33.88
N TYR A 171 9.32 -25.08 -32.78
CA TYR A 171 9.46 -26.45 -32.31
C TYR A 171 8.06 -27.00 -32.00
N LYS A 172 7.43 -27.68 -32.96
CA LYS A 172 6.04 -28.16 -32.86
C LYS A 172 5.95 -29.69 -32.85
N GLY A 173 5.29 -30.29 -31.87
CA GLY A 173 5.34 -31.75 -31.70
C GLY A 173 4.14 -32.45 -31.10
N ALA A 174 4.30 -33.77 -30.95
CA ALA A 174 3.30 -34.67 -30.40
C ALA A 174 3.24 -34.61 -28.86
N TYR A 175 4.38 -34.87 -28.20
CA TYR A 175 4.44 -35.19 -26.77
C TYR A 175 5.24 -34.17 -25.96
N ILE A 176 6.48 -33.85 -26.36
CA ILE A 176 7.30 -32.79 -25.73
C ILE A 176 8.06 -32.01 -26.82
N ALA A 177 7.99 -30.67 -26.77
CA ALA A 177 8.69 -29.81 -27.72
C ALA A 177 10.19 -29.66 -27.35
N LEU A 178 10.49 -29.52 -26.06
CA LEU A 178 11.87 -29.48 -25.54
C LEU A 178 12.03 -30.38 -24.31
N LEU A 179 12.88 -31.39 -24.38
CA LEU A 179 13.24 -32.27 -23.27
C LEU A 179 14.73 -32.13 -22.96
N VAL A 180 15.07 -31.77 -21.71
CA VAL A 180 16.44 -31.64 -21.22
C VAL A 180 16.59 -32.56 -20.01
N GLU A 181 17.49 -33.54 -20.06
CA GLU A 181 17.60 -34.53 -18.98
C GLU A 181 19.02 -35.07 -18.72
N ASN A 182 19.18 -35.75 -17.57
CA ASN A 182 20.43 -36.26 -17.00
C ASN A 182 21.36 -35.19 -16.39
N GLU A 183 22.13 -35.65 -15.39
CA GLU A 183 23.15 -34.88 -14.71
C GLU A 183 24.24 -34.42 -15.70
N GLY A 184 24.78 -33.22 -15.50
CA GLY A 184 25.75 -32.59 -16.40
C GLY A 184 25.13 -31.92 -17.64
N THR A 185 23.94 -32.35 -18.11
CA THR A 185 23.25 -31.75 -19.26
C THR A 185 22.82 -30.31 -18.96
N GLU A 186 23.09 -29.40 -19.89
CA GLU A 186 22.93 -27.96 -19.65
C GLU A 186 22.48 -27.17 -20.89
N ILE A 187 21.51 -26.28 -20.74
CA ILE A 187 21.25 -25.18 -21.70
C ILE A 187 21.62 -23.85 -21.05
N SER A 188 22.67 -23.18 -21.54
CA SER A 188 23.20 -21.99 -20.86
C SER A 188 22.33 -20.73 -21.11
N ASN A 189 21.66 -20.62 -22.27
CA ASN A 189 20.71 -19.52 -22.55
C ASN A 189 19.55 -19.95 -23.45
N ILE A 190 18.32 -19.65 -23.06
CA ILE A 190 17.14 -19.62 -23.94
C ILE A 190 16.63 -18.17 -24.03
N LYS A 191 16.81 -17.55 -25.19
CA LYS A 191 16.47 -16.14 -25.45
C LYS A 191 15.21 -15.97 -26.30
N GLY A 192 14.78 -17.02 -26.99
CA GLY A 192 13.67 -16.98 -27.94
C GLY A 192 13.32 -18.36 -28.48
N GLY A 193 12.31 -18.40 -29.35
CA GLY A 193 11.76 -19.62 -29.95
C GLY A 193 10.30 -19.85 -29.58
N ASN A 194 9.57 -20.60 -30.42
CA ASN A 194 8.17 -20.96 -30.21
C ASN A 194 8.06 -22.48 -30.03
N PHE A 195 7.65 -22.93 -28.85
CA PHE A 195 7.54 -24.33 -28.47
C PHE A 195 6.08 -24.68 -28.23
N GLU A 196 5.59 -25.74 -28.87
CA GLU A 196 4.18 -26.14 -28.82
C GLU A 196 4.05 -27.65 -29.00
N HIS A 197 3.32 -28.33 -28.10
CA HIS A 197 2.96 -29.74 -28.29
C HIS A 197 1.48 -29.90 -28.63
N SER A 198 1.00 -31.13 -28.82
CA SER A 198 -0.32 -31.37 -29.39
C SER A 198 -1.45 -30.96 -28.44
N SER A 199 -2.56 -30.49 -29.01
CA SER A 199 -3.84 -30.36 -28.32
C SER A 199 -4.59 -31.70 -28.20
N TRP A 200 -4.04 -32.78 -28.79
CA TRP A 200 -4.51 -34.15 -28.61
C TRP A 200 -3.83 -34.85 -27.43
N THR A 201 -4.55 -35.78 -26.81
CA THR A 201 -4.53 -35.90 -25.33
C THR A 201 -4.35 -37.31 -24.78
N GLY A 202 -4.24 -38.33 -25.63
CA GLY A 202 -4.00 -39.71 -25.19
C GLY A 202 -2.59 -39.97 -24.65
N GLN A 203 -1.71 -38.96 -24.75
CA GLN A 203 -0.35 -38.97 -24.22
C GLN A 203 -0.13 -37.63 -23.49
N SER A 204 0.11 -37.67 -22.17
CA SER A 204 0.17 -36.46 -21.34
C SER A 204 1.59 -36.19 -20.83
N GLU A 205 2.24 -35.13 -21.31
CA GLU A 205 3.52 -34.57 -20.84
C GLU A 205 3.48 -33.02 -20.96
N PRO A 206 4.39 -32.27 -20.31
CA PRO A 206 4.53 -30.83 -20.44
C PRO A 206 5.24 -30.40 -21.73
N CYS A 207 5.08 -29.14 -22.15
CA CYS A 207 5.69 -28.62 -23.38
C CYS A 207 7.23 -28.60 -23.34
N PHE A 208 7.78 -28.09 -22.23
CA PHE A 208 9.20 -28.05 -21.94
C PHE A 208 9.44 -28.74 -20.60
N LYS A 209 10.24 -29.82 -20.62
CA LYS A 209 10.59 -30.64 -19.46
C LYS A 209 12.08 -30.58 -19.16
N ILE A 210 12.43 -30.30 -17.90
CA ILE A 210 13.80 -30.42 -17.37
C ILE A 210 13.77 -31.52 -16.30
N HIS A 211 14.67 -32.50 -16.37
CA HIS A 211 14.53 -33.77 -15.64
C HIS A 211 15.88 -34.36 -15.20
N LYS A 212 15.91 -35.17 -14.12
CA LYS A 212 17.08 -35.96 -13.67
C LYS A 212 18.36 -35.10 -13.53
N LYS A 213 18.31 -34.04 -12.72
CA LYS A 213 19.40 -33.08 -12.46
C LYS A 213 19.95 -32.29 -13.68
N ALA A 214 19.24 -32.28 -14.80
CA ALA A 214 19.57 -31.35 -15.88
C ALA A 214 19.36 -29.88 -15.45
N LYS A 215 20.12 -28.98 -16.10
CA LYS A 215 20.18 -27.56 -15.74
C LYS A 215 19.88 -26.63 -16.92
N VAL A 216 19.25 -25.50 -16.64
CA VAL A 216 19.13 -24.37 -17.59
C VAL A 216 19.55 -23.09 -16.89
N ASP A 217 20.65 -22.47 -17.30
CA ASP A 217 21.22 -21.33 -16.56
C ASP A 217 20.35 -20.08 -16.66
N LYS A 218 19.82 -19.76 -17.86
CA LYS A 218 18.96 -18.61 -18.06
C LYS A 218 17.89 -18.81 -19.13
N ILE A 219 16.65 -18.43 -18.81
CA ILE A 219 15.55 -18.23 -19.76
C ILE A 219 15.16 -16.75 -19.75
N SER A 220 15.43 -16.04 -20.84
CA SER A 220 15.11 -14.61 -20.98
C SER A 220 14.03 -14.31 -22.03
N GLY A 221 13.53 -15.32 -22.72
CA GLY A 221 12.52 -15.16 -23.77
C GLY A 221 12.10 -16.49 -24.40
N GLY A 222 11.13 -16.42 -25.32
CA GLY A 222 10.49 -17.56 -25.95
C GLY A 222 9.01 -17.71 -25.57
N THR A 223 8.27 -18.49 -26.35
CA THR A 223 6.86 -18.82 -26.14
C THR A 223 6.73 -20.32 -25.96
N PHE A 224 6.17 -20.77 -24.84
CA PHE A 224 5.97 -22.17 -24.50
C PHE A 224 4.47 -22.42 -24.33
N LYS A 225 3.86 -23.14 -25.27
CA LYS A 225 2.44 -23.48 -25.26
C LYS A 225 2.24 -24.95 -24.92
N SER A 226 1.40 -25.22 -23.93
CA SER A 226 1.10 -26.57 -23.47
C SER A 226 -0.40 -26.83 -23.48
N TYR A 227 -0.80 -28.08 -23.69
CA TYR A 227 -2.21 -28.51 -23.51
C TYR A 227 -2.37 -29.50 -22.34
N HIS A 228 -1.27 -30.14 -21.92
CA HIS A 228 -1.20 -31.00 -20.73
C HIS A 228 -0.03 -30.60 -19.84
N PHE A 229 -0.21 -30.67 -18.51
CA PHE A 229 0.86 -30.37 -17.55
C PHE A 229 1.55 -29.00 -17.78
N GLY A 230 2.76 -28.81 -17.26
CA GLY A 230 3.45 -27.51 -17.31
C GLY A 230 3.68 -26.99 -18.73
N ALA A 231 3.72 -25.66 -18.90
CA ALA A 231 4.38 -25.06 -20.06
C ALA A 231 5.91 -25.11 -19.90
N LEU A 232 6.41 -24.92 -18.68
CA LEU A 232 7.72 -25.38 -18.21
C LEU A 232 7.54 -26.25 -16.96
N GLN A 233 8.18 -27.41 -16.91
CA GLN A 233 8.13 -28.35 -15.78
C GLN A 233 9.51 -28.90 -15.39
N LEU A 234 9.86 -28.78 -14.11
CA LEU A 234 11.08 -29.32 -13.50
C LEU A 234 10.75 -30.55 -12.66
N GLU A 235 11.46 -31.66 -12.89
CA GLU A 235 11.32 -32.91 -12.14
C GLU A 235 12.69 -33.49 -11.72
N CYS A 236 12.74 -34.22 -10.60
CA CYS A 236 13.88 -35.06 -10.18
C CYS A 236 15.24 -34.31 -10.20
N GLY A 237 15.48 -33.43 -9.23
CA GLY A 237 16.73 -32.66 -9.11
C GLY A 237 16.99 -31.57 -10.16
N ALA A 238 16.10 -31.39 -11.14
CA ALA A 238 16.24 -30.37 -12.19
C ALA A 238 16.31 -28.94 -11.63
N SER A 239 17.13 -28.09 -12.27
CA SER A 239 17.36 -26.71 -11.83
C SER A 239 17.28 -25.67 -12.96
N VAL A 240 16.81 -24.47 -12.64
CA VAL A 240 16.92 -23.26 -13.46
C VAL A 240 17.61 -22.14 -12.67
N GLY A 241 18.60 -21.48 -13.27
CA GLY A 241 19.26 -20.33 -12.64
C GLY A 241 18.35 -19.11 -12.59
N GLU A 242 18.10 -18.47 -13.74
CA GLU A 242 17.22 -17.30 -13.83
C GLU A 242 16.14 -17.45 -14.89
N ILE A 243 14.88 -17.16 -14.54
CA ILE A 243 13.81 -16.85 -15.49
C ILE A 243 13.55 -15.35 -15.48
N SER A 244 14.02 -14.65 -16.51
CA SER A 244 13.92 -13.19 -16.66
C SER A 244 12.95 -12.74 -17.74
N GLY A 245 12.28 -13.67 -18.42
CA GLY A 245 11.39 -13.38 -19.55
C GLY A 245 10.84 -14.64 -20.21
N GLY A 246 10.01 -14.43 -21.24
CA GLY A 246 9.28 -15.48 -21.94
C GLY A 246 7.80 -15.56 -21.53
N THR A 247 7.05 -16.38 -22.25
CA THR A 247 5.61 -16.58 -22.08
C THR A 247 5.31 -18.07 -22.01
N PHE A 248 4.73 -18.54 -20.90
CA PHE A 248 4.53 -19.94 -20.55
C PHE A 248 3.03 -20.16 -20.30
N GLN A 249 2.31 -20.74 -21.26
CA GLN A 249 0.84 -20.84 -21.23
C GLN A 249 0.37 -22.29 -21.36
N ASN A 250 -0.42 -22.75 -20.38
CA ASN A 250 -1.20 -23.97 -20.49
C ASN A 250 -2.63 -23.65 -20.97
N PHE A 251 -3.07 -24.37 -22.00
CA PHE A 251 -4.37 -24.26 -22.67
C PHE A 251 -5.25 -25.50 -22.44
N TYR A 252 -5.25 -26.07 -21.25
CA TYR A 252 -6.00 -27.29 -20.88
C TYR A 252 -7.46 -27.29 -21.39
N GLU A 253 -8.15 -26.14 -21.34
CA GLU A 253 -9.55 -26.03 -21.79
C GLU A 253 -9.76 -26.27 -23.29
N LYS A 254 -8.69 -26.22 -24.08
CA LYS A 254 -8.65 -26.47 -25.53
C LYS A 254 -8.13 -27.88 -25.85
N ALA A 255 -7.82 -28.69 -24.84
CA ALA A 255 -7.36 -30.06 -25.00
C ALA A 255 -8.53 -31.00 -25.36
N ASN A 256 -8.28 -31.94 -26.28
CA ASN A 256 -9.29 -32.86 -26.84
C ASN A 256 -9.81 -33.94 -25.87
N SER A 257 -9.33 -34.01 -24.61
CA SER A 257 -9.95 -34.78 -23.54
C SER A 257 -9.64 -34.20 -22.15
N LYS A 258 -10.41 -34.63 -21.14
CA LYS A 258 -10.31 -34.14 -19.76
C LYS A 258 -9.24 -34.90 -18.98
N MET A 259 -8.53 -34.19 -18.10
CA MET A 259 -7.65 -34.81 -17.11
C MET A 259 -8.39 -35.13 -15.81
N ASN A 260 -7.80 -36.02 -15.01
CA ASN A 260 -8.22 -36.32 -13.64
C ASN A 260 -8.08 -35.05 -12.78
N ASP A 261 -9.05 -34.76 -11.90
CA ASP A 261 -9.03 -33.58 -11.02
C ASP A 261 -7.73 -33.46 -10.20
N ARG A 262 -7.11 -34.58 -9.82
CA ARG A 262 -5.81 -34.62 -9.09
C ARG A 262 -4.62 -34.17 -9.94
N ALA A 263 -4.73 -34.22 -11.27
CA ALA A 263 -3.71 -33.80 -12.22
C ALA A 263 -3.86 -32.33 -12.65
N LEU A 264 -5.05 -31.73 -12.48
CA LEU A 264 -5.32 -30.34 -12.91
C LEU A 264 -4.32 -29.31 -12.36
N PRO A 265 -3.86 -29.33 -11.09
CA PRO A 265 -2.90 -28.34 -10.59
C PRO A 265 -1.60 -28.28 -11.41
N PHE A 266 -1.17 -29.40 -11.99
CA PHE A 266 0.04 -29.48 -12.82
C PHE A 266 -0.12 -28.80 -14.18
N CYS A 267 -1.34 -28.41 -14.58
CA CYS A 267 -1.61 -27.73 -15.86
C CYS A 267 -1.33 -26.22 -15.75
N SER A 268 -0.14 -25.86 -15.26
CA SER A 268 0.26 -24.49 -14.90
C SER A 268 1.28 -23.91 -15.88
N GLY A 269 1.50 -22.59 -15.83
CA GLY A 269 2.55 -21.94 -16.63
C GLY A 269 3.94 -22.48 -16.26
N LEU A 270 4.27 -22.45 -14.96
CA LEU A 270 5.46 -23.09 -14.38
C LEU A 270 5.07 -24.19 -13.39
N VAL A 271 5.79 -25.30 -13.42
CA VAL A 271 5.67 -26.42 -12.47
C VAL A 271 7.04 -26.81 -11.92
N LEU A 272 7.18 -26.83 -10.60
CA LEU A 272 8.27 -27.52 -9.91
C LEU A 272 7.68 -28.74 -9.19
N TYR A 273 8.12 -29.94 -9.56
CA TYR A 273 7.65 -31.19 -8.96
C TYR A 273 8.80 -32.06 -8.43
N GLY A 274 9.05 -31.98 -7.12
CA GLY A 274 10.02 -32.83 -6.44
C GLY A 274 9.51 -34.27 -6.34
N ARG A 275 10.17 -35.21 -7.01
CA ARG A 275 9.81 -36.64 -7.09
C ARG A 275 11.04 -37.51 -7.35
N GLU A 276 10.88 -38.83 -7.15
CA GLU A 276 11.77 -39.89 -7.67
C GLU A 276 13.26 -39.84 -7.25
N GLY A 277 13.55 -39.43 -6.01
CA GLY A 277 14.89 -39.58 -5.41
C GLY A 277 15.73 -38.31 -5.47
N ASP A 278 15.83 -37.71 -6.65
CA ASP A 278 16.64 -36.51 -6.86
C ASP A 278 15.91 -35.23 -6.41
N SER A 279 16.57 -34.46 -5.54
CA SER A 279 15.99 -33.30 -4.87
C SER A 279 17.09 -32.39 -4.31
N PRO A 280 16.84 -31.07 -4.12
CA PRO A 280 15.66 -30.29 -4.52
C PRO A 280 15.49 -30.12 -6.04
N VAL A 281 14.26 -29.84 -6.50
CA VAL A 281 14.05 -29.18 -7.81
C VAL A 281 13.97 -27.67 -7.59
N GLU A 282 14.73 -26.89 -8.36
CA GLU A 282 15.04 -25.50 -7.97
C GLU A 282 14.89 -24.47 -9.09
N VAL A 283 14.43 -23.26 -8.74
CA VAL A 283 14.58 -22.05 -9.56
C VAL A 283 15.21 -20.96 -8.70
N HIS A 284 16.46 -20.56 -8.96
CA HIS A 284 17.15 -19.63 -8.05
C HIS A 284 16.53 -18.23 -8.11
N THR A 285 16.13 -17.73 -9.29
CA THR A 285 15.48 -16.42 -9.41
C THR A 285 14.46 -16.38 -10.55
N ILE A 286 13.26 -15.90 -10.26
CA ILE A 286 12.29 -15.45 -11.25
C ILE A 286 12.23 -13.91 -11.19
N SER A 287 12.83 -13.26 -12.18
CA SER A 287 12.89 -11.79 -12.31
C SER A 287 11.90 -11.25 -13.35
N GLY A 288 11.31 -12.12 -14.17
CA GLY A 288 10.33 -11.74 -15.19
C GLY A 288 9.67 -12.94 -15.88
N GLY A 289 8.91 -12.65 -16.94
CA GLY A 289 8.12 -13.63 -17.70
C GLY A 289 6.62 -13.57 -17.42
N ASN A 290 5.83 -14.25 -18.24
CA ASN A 290 4.38 -14.38 -18.11
C ASN A 290 4.02 -15.86 -18.02
N PHE A 291 3.28 -16.25 -16.99
CA PHE A 291 2.93 -17.64 -16.69
C PHE A 291 1.41 -17.78 -16.53
N GLU A 292 0.78 -18.71 -17.25
CA GLU A 292 -0.68 -18.86 -17.33
C GLU A 292 -1.10 -20.34 -17.36
N GLY A 293 -2.16 -20.70 -16.66
CA GLY A 293 -2.71 -22.06 -16.64
C GLY A 293 -3.79 -22.25 -15.56
N ILE A 294 -3.98 -23.47 -15.07
CA ILE A 294 -4.79 -23.73 -13.87
C ILE A 294 -4.24 -22.95 -12.66
N ASN A 295 -2.91 -22.87 -12.56
CA ASN A 295 -2.21 -21.84 -11.81
C ASN A 295 -1.20 -21.13 -12.72
N GLY A 296 -0.74 -19.94 -12.33
CA GLY A 296 0.43 -19.33 -12.97
C GLY A 296 1.69 -20.15 -12.66
N LEU A 297 1.89 -20.45 -11.38
CA LEU A 297 2.99 -21.27 -10.88
C LEU A 297 2.46 -22.33 -9.90
N LEU A 298 2.91 -23.58 -10.05
CA LEU A 298 2.81 -24.66 -9.06
C LEU A 298 4.21 -25.02 -8.55
N ALA A 299 4.41 -25.05 -7.24
CA ALA A 299 5.54 -25.72 -6.61
C ALA A 299 5.05 -26.78 -5.62
N VAL A 300 5.51 -28.03 -5.76
CA VAL A 300 5.10 -29.15 -4.92
C VAL A 300 6.22 -30.17 -4.76
N GLY A 301 6.48 -30.58 -3.53
CA GLY A 301 7.32 -31.74 -3.24
C GLY A 301 6.48 -32.95 -2.84
N SER A 302 6.69 -34.10 -3.48
CA SER A 302 5.94 -35.33 -3.17
C SER A 302 6.17 -35.84 -1.74
N LYS A 303 7.32 -35.48 -1.14
CA LYS A 303 7.72 -35.81 0.24
C LYS A 303 8.67 -34.74 0.82
N PRO A 304 8.96 -34.73 2.14
CA PRO A 304 9.95 -33.84 2.73
C PRO A 304 11.36 -34.00 2.16
N GLU A 305 11.78 -35.22 1.80
CA GLU A 305 13.06 -35.46 1.13
C GLU A 305 13.06 -35.09 -0.37
N TYR A 306 11.89 -34.78 -0.94
CA TYR A 306 11.68 -34.46 -2.36
C TYR A 306 11.09 -33.06 -2.53
N MET A 307 11.80 -32.04 -2.05
CA MET A 307 11.36 -30.63 -2.04
C MET A 307 11.34 -29.98 -3.43
N ALA A 308 10.50 -28.94 -3.55
CA ALA A 308 10.56 -27.92 -4.60
C ALA A 308 10.95 -26.57 -4.00
N LYS A 309 11.97 -25.88 -4.56
CA LYS A 309 12.50 -24.62 -4.00
C LYS A 309 12.56 -23.47 -5.00
N ILE A 310 12.33 -22.25 -4.52
CA ILE A 310 12.54 -21.01 -5.27
C ILE A 310 13.18 -19.98 -4.34
N ASP A 311 14.43 -19.59 -4.55
CA ASP A 311 15.09 -18.64 -3.63
C ASP A 311 14.46 -17.25 -3.71
N LYS A 312 14.17 -16.78 -4.93
CA LYS A 312 13.67 -15.41 -5.17
C LYS A 312 12.65 -15.33 -6.30
N ILE A 313 11.59 -14.56 -6.06
CA ILE A 313 10.64 -14.11 -7.09
C ILE A 313 10.56 -12.58 -6.99
N THR A 314 11.20 -11.86 -7.90
CA THR A 314 11.35 -10.39 -7.85
C THR A 314 10.53 -9.66 -8.94
N GLY A 315 9.97 -10.42 -9.88
CA GLY A 315 9.11 -9.92 -10.95
C GLY A 315 8.39 -11.04 -11.69
N GLY A 316 7.60 -10.66 -12.70
CA GLY A 316 6.84 -11.57 -13.54
C GLY A 316 5.34 -11.57 -13.27
N THR A 317 4.57 -12.01 -14.27
CA THR A 317 3.11 -12.06 -14.27
C THR A 317 2.65 -13.51 -14.13
N PHE A 318 1.90 -13.84 -13.09
CA PHE A 318 1.43 -15.20 -12.81
C PHE A 318 -0.11 -15.21 -12.77
N LYS A 319 -0.75 -15.88 -13.72
CA LYS A 319 -2.20 -15.89 -13.88
C LYS A 319 -2.78 -17.30 -13.83
N SER A 320 -3.93 -17.45 -13.17
CA SER A 320 -4.80 -18.57 -13.54
C SER A 320 -5.66 -18.19 -14.75
N ILE A 321 -6.20 -19.19 -15.44
CA ILE A 321 -7.33 -19.02 -16.36
C ILE A 321 -8.58 -18.51 -15.60
N GLU A 322 -9.53 -17.94 -16.36
CA GLU A 322 -10.74 -17.28 -15.83
C GLU A 322 -11.95 -18.25 -15.62
N SER A 323 -11.82 -19.51 -16.06
CA SER A 323 -12.89 -20.52 -16.00
C SER A 323 -13.05 -21.19 -14.63
N ASP A 324 -14.06 -22.04 -14.44
CA ASP A 324 -14.33 -22.69 -13.14
C ASP A 324 -13.15 -23.53 -12.59
N LYS A 325 -12.17 -23.89 -13.43
CA LYS A 325 -10.94 -24.60 -13.03
C LYS A 325 -9.77 -23.67 -12.65
N GLY A 326 -9.89 -22.37 -12.92
CA GLY A 326 -8.90 -21.36 -12.56
C GLY A 326 -8.74 -21.22 -11.05
N ASN A 327 -7.52 -21.46 -10.57
CA ASN A 327 -7.22 -21.54 -9.14
C ASN A 327 -6.38 -20.35 -8.65
N ALA A 328 -5.04 -20.42 -8.72
CA ALA A 328 -4.16 -19.43 -8.08
C ALA A 328 -3.17 -18.76 -9.04
N GLY A 329 -2.76 -17.52 -8.74
CA GLY A 329 -1.60 -16.91 -9.39
C GLY A 329 -0.33 -17.67 -9.03
N LEU A 330 -0.04 -17.75 -7.72
CA LEU A 330 1.01 -18.57 -7.14
C LEU A 330 0.42 -19.69 -6.27
N TYR A 331 0.78 -20.94 -6.53
CA TYR A 331 0.34 -22.11 -5.76
C TYR A 331 1.54 -22.87 -5.17
N PHE A 332 1.77 -22.71 -3.88
CA PHE A 332 2.84 -23.34 -3.13
C PHE A 332 2.26 -24.46 -2.27
N SER A 333 2.56 -25.71 -2.60
CA SER A 333 1.97 -26.88 -1.96
C SER A 333 2.90 -27.53 -0.94
N GLN A 334 2.53 -28.71 -0.43
CA GLN A 334 3.32 -29.47 0.54
C GLN A 334 4.78 -29.63 0.09
N ASN A 335 5.70 -29.54 1.07
CA ASN A 335 7.14 -29.66 0.87
C ASN A 335 7.74 -28.67 -0.16
N SER A 336 7.14 -27.48 -0.32
CA SER A 336 7.74 -26.36 -1.06
C SER A 336 8.38 -25.32 -0.11
N GLU A 337 9.49 -24.71 -0.56
CA GLU A 337 10.23 -23.67 0.16
C GLU A 337 10.51 -22.48 -0.75
N ILE A 338 9.95 -21.33 -0.42
CA ILE A 338 10.12 -20.06 -1.16
C ILE A 338 10.91 -19.11 -0.27
N GLY A 339 11.99 -18.52 -0.78
CA GLY A 339 12.82 -17.56 -0.05
C GLY A 339 12.14 -16.21 0.06
N GLU A 340 12.40 -15.30 -0.87
CA GLU A 340 11.81 -13.95 -0.90
C GLU A 340 10.93 -13.70 -2.14
N ILE A 341 9.70 -13.24 -1.92
CA ILE A 341 8.81 -12.69 -2.94
C ILE A 341 8.79 -11.16 -2.80
N SER A 342 9.32 -10.45 -3.80
CA SER A 342 9.58 -9.00 -3.72
C SER A 342 9.34 -8.28 -5.07
N GLY A 343 9.67 -6.99 -5.12
CA GLY A 343 9.66 -6.22 -6.37
C GLY A 343 8.28 -6.13 -7.05
N ASN A 344 8.25 -6.36 -8.36
CA ASN A 344 7.07 -6.19 -9.22
C ASN A 344 6.47 -7.54 -9.66
N VAL A 345 6.29 -8.46 -8.71
CA VAL A 345 5.52 -9.69 -8.91
C VAL A 345 4.04 -9.35 -9.05
N GLN A 346 3.36 -9.90 -10.06
CA GLN A 346 1.93 -9.69 -10.29
C GLN A 346 1.22 -11.04 -10.39
N ALA A 347 0.64 -11.50 -9.29
CA ALA A 347 -0.10 -12.76 -9.20
C ALA A 347 -1.61 -12.51 -9.19
N THR A 348 -2.34 -13.02 -10.18
CA THR A 348 -3.80 -12.94 -10.25
C THR A 348 -4.37 -14.34 -10.47
N GLY A 349 -4.99 -14.90 -9.44
CA GLY A 349 -5.76 -16.12 -9.58
C GLY A 349 -7.24 -15.83 -9.46
N ARG A 350 -8.02 -16.54 -10.27
CA ARG A 350 -9.47 -16.51 -10.21
C ARG A 350 -9.99 -16.84 -8.83
N THR A 351 -9.37 -17.82 -8.15
CA THR A 351 -9.67 -18.12 -6.76
C THR A 351 -8.71 -17.38 -5.83
N TYR A 352 -7.39 -17.55 -5.96
CA TYR A 352 -6.40 -17.02 -5.00
C TYR A 352 -5.26 -16.21 -5.64
N GLY A 353 -4.84 -15.11 -5.01
CA GLY A 353 -3.59 -14.43 -5.42
C GLY A 353 -2.37 -15.31 -5.13
N ILE A 354 -2.22 -15.70 -3.86
CA ILE A 354 -1.34 -16.78 -3.39
C ILE A 354 -2.19 -17.86 -2.70
N TRP A 355 -1.92 -19.13 -2.98
CA TRP A 355 -2.31 -20.25 -2.14
C TRP A 355 -1.04 -20.89 -1.58
N ASN A 356 -0.94 -21.05 -0.25
CA ASN A 356 0.24 -21.61 0.40
C ASN A 356 -0.10 -22.73 1.40
N ALA A 357 0.54 -23.88 1.24
CA ALA A 357 0.63 -24.96 2.23
C ALA A 357 2.09 -25.43 2.45
N GLY A 358 3.07 -24.70 1.91
CA GLY A 358 4.51 -24.86 2.13
C GLY A 358 5.09 -23.73 2.98
N THR A 359 6.39 -23.49 2.87
CA THR A 359 7.08 -22.39 3.58
C THR A 359 7.40 -21.24 2.65
N ILE A 360 7.07 -20.01 3.06
CA ILE A 360 7.55 -18.76 2.46
C ILE A 360 8.34 -18.00 3.53
N LYS A 361 9.61 -17.69 3.31
CA LYS A 361 10.39 -16.96 4.32
C LYS A 361 9.97 -15.49 4.37
N LYS A 362 9.95 -14.80 3.23
CA LYS A 362 9.61 -13.36 3.17
C LYS A 362 8.72 -12.99 2.01
N ILE A 363 7.70 -12.16 2.26
CA ILE A 363 6.99 -11.39 1.24
C ILE A 363 7.22 -9.90 1.52
N SER A 364 7.94 -9.21 0.64
CA SER A 364 8.35 -7.80 0.83
C SER A 364 7.83 -6.86 -0.27
N GLY A 365 7.23 -7.39 -1.34
CA GLY A 365 6.71 -6.62 -2.47
C GLY A 365 5.63 -7.38 -3.24
N GLY A 366 5.39 -6.99 -4.49
CA GLY A 366 4.40 -7.63 -5.39
C GLY A 366 2.93 -7.25 -5.15
N THR A 367 2.05 -7.76 -6.01
CA THR A 367 0.60 -7.62 -5.96
C THR A 367 -0.06 -8.98 -6.18
N TYR A 368 -1.01 -9.33 -5.32
CA TYR A 368 -1.63 -10.66 -5.22
C TYR A 368 -3.15 -10.51 -5.20
N THR A 369 -3.82 -10.95 -6.26
CA THR A 369 -5.27 -10.83 -6.44
C THR A 369 -5.95 -12.19 -6.52
N GLY A 370 -6.80 -12.50 -5.54
CA GLY A 370 -7.91 -13.43 -5.70
C GLY A 370 -9.09 -12.69 -6.34
N GLN A 371 -9.66 -13.21 -7.43
CA GLN A 371 -10.81 -12.56 -8.08
C GLN A 371 -12.13 -12.94 -7.40
N ASN A 372 -12.27 -14.19 -6.95
CA ASN A 372 -13.50 -14.75 -6.35
C ASN A 372 -13.31 -15.25 -4.91
N ASN A 373 -12.07 -15.32 -4.40
CA ASN A 373 -11.75 -15.71 -3.02
C ASN A 373 -10.54 -14.90 -2.52
N ASP A 374 -9.59 -15.50 -1.77
CA ASP A 374 -8.62 -14.72 -0.99
C ASP A 374 -7.42 -14.14 -1.78
N GLY A 375 -6.90 -12.99 -1.36
CA GLY A 375 -5.64 -12.44 -1.88
C GLY A 375 -4.42 -13.31 -1.53
N LEU A 376 -4.41 -13.85 -0.31
CA LEU A 376 -3.51 -14.89 0.17
C LEU A 376 -4.29 -15.88 1.03
N PHE A 377 -4.24 -17.17 0.71
CA PHE A 377 -4.77 -18.25 1.55
C PHE A 377 -3.61 -19.09 2.10
N ASN A 378 -3.39 -19.05 3.43
CA ASN A 378 -2.34 -19.81 4.11
C ASN A 378 -2.99 -21.00 4.85
N TYR A 379 -2.70 -22.21 4.40
CA TYR A 379 -3.52 -23.40 4.63
C TYR A 379 -2.87 -24.42 5.56
N GLU A 380 -3.63 -24.89 6.56
CA GLU A 380 -3.30 -26.07 7.35
C GLU A 380 -4.39 -27.13 7.12
N LEU A 381 -4.01 -28.28 6.56
CA LEU A 381 -4.91 -29.43 6.42
C LEU A 381 -4.80 -30.29 7.67
N ASN A 382 -5.86 -30.30 8.50
CA ASN A 382 -6.12 -31.24 9.59
C ASN A 382 -4.88 -31.84 10.29
N LYS A 383 -4.58 -31.37 11.51
CA LYS A 383 -3.44 -31.70 12.41
C LYS A 383 -2.79 -33.09 12.32
N SER A 384 -3.52 -34.13 11.92
CA SER A 384 -2.99 -35.47 11.62
C SER A 384 -2.15 -35.58 10.33
N ASN A 385 -2.15 -34.58 9.44
CA ASN A 385 -1.36 -34.56 8.19
C ASN A 385 -0.29 -33.45 8.24
N PRO A 386 0.96 -33.77 8.59
CA PRO A 386 2.00 -32.74 8.81
C PRO A 386 2.54 -32.11 7.51
N TYR A 387 2.22 -32.64 6.33
CA TYR A 387 2.82 -32.20 5.07
C TYR A 387 2.21 -30.90 4.53
N PHE A 388 0.93 -30.64 4.78
CA PHE A 388 0.18 -29.49 4.28
C PHE A 388 0.00 -28.45 5.39
N LYS A 389 1.06 -27.68 5.65
CA LYS A 389 1.12 -26.73 6.75
C LYS A 389 1.82 -25.44 6.33
N GLY A 390 1.01 -24.48 5.88
CA GLY A 390 1.45 -23.15 5.49
C GLY A 390 2.23 -22.44 6.59
N ASN A 391 3.48 -22.07 6.29
CA ASN A 391 4.33 -21.25 7.15
C ASN A 391 4.76 -20.00 6.37
N ILE A 392 4.59 -18.83 6.97
CA ILE A 392 5.11 -17.56 6.43
C ILE A 392 5.89 -16.87 7.54
N GLU A 393 7.20 -16.71 7.38
CA GLU A 393 8.05 -16.18 8.46
C GLU A 393 7.85 -14.65 8.60
N GLU A 394 7.84 -13.91 7.48
CA GLU A 394 7.61 -12.46 7.47
C GLU A 394 6.80 -11.97 6.26
N ILE A 395 5.81 -11.10 6.51
CA ILE A 395 5.20 -10.22 5.50
C ILE A 395 5.59 -8.77 5.83
N SER A 396 6.43 -8.16 4.99
CA SER A 396 6.96 -6.80 5.14
C SER A 396 6.64 -5.87 3.98
N GLY A 397 5.65 -6.24 3.16
CA GLY A 397 5.18 -5.44 2.04
C GLY A 397 4.28 -6.24 1.10
N GLY A 398 4.04 -5.67 -0.08
CA GLY A 398 3.12 -6.21 -1.08
C GLY A 398 1.67 -5.76 -0.91
N SER A 399 0.87 -5.99 -1.95
CA SER A 399 -0.56 -5.65 -2.00
C SER A 399 -1.41 -6.89 -2.17
N PHE A 400 -2.30 -7.17 -1.22
CA PHE A 400 -3.15 -8.36 -1.19
C PHE A 400 -4.60 -7.95 -1.41
N THR A 401 -5.27 -8.56 -2.39
CA THR A 401 -6.64 -8.24 -2.79
C THR A 401 -7.44 -9.52 -2.96
N GLY A 402 -8.54 -9.68 -2.24
CA GLY A 402 -9.47 -10.81 -2.41
C GLY A 402 -10.92 -10.37 -2.25
N VAL A 403 -11.88 -11.26 -2.50
CA VAL A 403 -13.31 -11.01 -2.23
C VAL A 403 -13.65 -11.34 -0.78
N GLU A 404 -13.44 -12.59 -0.37
CA GLU A 404 -13.71 -13.06 1.00
C GLU A 404 -12.69 -12.48 2.00
N ALA A 405 -11.39 -12.58 1.72
CA ALA A 405 -10.38 -11.84 2.48
C ALA A 405 -9.15 -11.39 1.67
N SER A 406 -8.43 -10.35 2.14
CA SER A 406 -7.10 -10.03 1.59
C SER A 406 -6.07 -11.08 2.00
N ILE A 407 -6.07 -11.48 3.28
CA ILE A 407 -5.33 -12.63 3.82
C ILE A 407 -6.26 -13.51 4.65
N ASN A 408 -6.26 -14.81 4.39
CA ASN A 408 -7.00 -15.84 5.11
C ASN A 408 -6.01 -16.89 5.62
N ASN A 409 -5.64 -16.76 6.90
CA ASN A 409 -4.69 -17.63 7.58
C ASN A 409 -5.41 -18.67 8.44
N LYS A 410 -5.18 -19.95 8.10
CA LYS A 410 -5.54 -21.12 8.90
C LYS A 410 -4.31 -21.82 9.49
N ALA A 411 -3.11 -21.31 9.22
CA ALA A 411 -1.83 -21.94 9.53
C ALA A 411 -0.90 -20.99 10.30
N VAL A 412 0.40 -20.95 9.99
CA VAL A 412 1.38 -20.08 10.67
C VAL A 412 1.76 -18.90 9.80
N ILE A 413 1.60 -17.68 10.34
CA ILE A 413 2.32 -16.48 9.93
C ILE A 413 3.01 -15.95 11.19
N THR A 414 4.32 -15.64 11.11
CA THR A 414 5.14 -15.33 12.30
C THR A 414 5.36 -13.82 12.51
N LYS A 415 5.29 -13.01 11.45
CA LYS A 415 5.43 -11.54 11.54
C LYS A 415 4.72 -10.82 10.38
N ILE A 416 4.03 -9.72 10.66
CA ILE A 416 3.45 -8.84 9.63
C ILE A 416 3.81 -7.38 9.97
N THR A 417 4.77 -6.81 9.26
CA THR A 417 5.27 -5.44 9.51
C THR A 417 4.71 -4.38 8.57
N ASN A 418 4.31 -4.75 7.34
CA ASN A 418 3.78 -3.80 6.35
C ASN A 418 3.04 -4.54 5.22
N GLY A 419 2.18 -3.82 4.50
CA GLY A 419 1.44 -4.30 3.33
C GLY A 419 0.19 -3.46 3.06
N ILE A 420 -0.42 -3.68 1.89
CA ILE A 420 -1.74 -3.11 1.51
C ILE A 420 -2.74 -4.26 1.45
N TYR A 421 -3.91 -4.10 2.07
CA TYR A 421 -4.88 -5.18 2.22
C TYR A 421 -6.28 -4.71 1.80
N THR A 422 -6.74 -5.17 0.63
CA THR A 422 -8.03 -4.78 0.03
C THR A 422 -9.00 -5.97 0.02
N ALA A 423 -10.24 -5.73 0.43
CA ALA A 423 -11.33 -6.70 0.27
C ALA A 423 -12.37 -6.15 -0.72
N LYS A 424 -12.59 -6.87 -1.82
CA LYS A 424 -13.52 -6.53 -2.90
C LYS A 424 -14.93 -6.96 -2.52
N LYS A 425 -15.87 -6.01 -2.54
CA LYS A 425 -17.29 -6.31 -2.43
C LYS A 425 -17.86 -6.61 -3.82
N GLU A 426 -18.09 -7.87 -4.13
CA GLU A 426 -19.06 -8.23 -5.17
C GLU A 426 -20.49 -8.05 -4.63
N THR A 427 -21.44 -7.71 -5.51
CA THR A 427 -22.84 -7.48 -5.14
C THR A 427 -23.62 -8.79 -5.03
N ALA A 428 -23.17 -9.68 -4.15
CA ALA A 428 -23.83 -10.95 -3.86
C ALA A 428 -25.15 -10.72 -3.09
N SER A 429 -26.28 -11.03 -3.72
CA SER A 429 -27.61 -10.86 -3.14
C SER A 429 -27.95 -11.99 -2.16
N GLY A 430 -27.42 -11.93 -0.94
CA GLY A 430 -27.82 -12.81 0.15
C GLY A 430 -26.87 -12.83 1.35
N TRP A 431 -27.42 -12.53 2.53
CA TRP A 431 -26.89 -12.81 3.88
C TRP A 431 -25.40 -12.52 4.13
N ASN A 432 -25.12 -11.42 4.85
CA ASN A 432 -23.83 -10.98 5.41
C ASN A 432 -22.70 -12.02 5.33
N ARG A 433 -21.86 -11.91 4.30
CA ARG A 433 -20.47 -12.35 4.39
C ARG A 433 -19.66 -11.18 4.94
N ASP A 434 -18.99 -11.41 6.06
CA ASP A 434 -18.02 -10.47 6.60
C ASP A 434 -16.77 -10.55 5.71
N ASN A 435 -16.41 -9.45 5.03
CA ASN A 435 -15.21 -9.41 4.19
C ASN A 435 -14.01 -8.93 5.02
N TYR A 436 -12.94 -9.72 5.09
CA TYR A 436 -11.81 -9.48 6.01
C TYR A 436 -10.56 -8.92 5.31
N ALA A 437 -9.77 -8.05 5.96
CA ALA A 437 -8.42 -7.78 5.45
C ALA A 437 -7.41 -8.83 5.93
N LEU A 438 -7.53 -9.25 7.20
CA LEU A 438 -6.87 -10.44 7.72
C LEU A 438 -7.90 -11.28 8.47
N ASN A 439 -8.04 -12.56 8.11
CA ASN A 439 -8.81 -13.56 8.83
C ASN A 439 -7.83 -14.58 9.42
N ASN A 440 -7.66 -14.62 10.73
CA ASN A 440 -6.73 -15.54 11.42
C ASN A 440 -7.50 -16.58 12.26
N LYS A 441 -8.30 -17.41 11.59
CA LYS A 441 -9.13 -18.43 12.23
C LYS A 441 -8.33 -19.71 12.40
N GLU A 442 -7.96 -20.00 13.66
CA GLU A 442 -7.24 -21.19 14.17
C GLU A 442 -5.69 -21.15 14.12
N GLY A 443 -5.08 -20.11 13.56
CA GLY A 443 -3.63 -20.02 13.37
C GLY A 443 -2.74 -20.13 14.62
N ASN A 444 -1.58 -20.77 14.46
CA ASN A 444 -0.59 -21.03 15.52
C ASN A 444 0.71 -20.23 15.33
N GLY A 445 0.60 -18.95 14.98
CA GLY A 445 1.74 -18.02 14.92
C GLY A 445 1.61 -16.87 15.93
N LEU A 446 2.76 -16.33 16.36
CA LEU A 446 2.84 -14.98 16.91
C LEU A 446 2.50 -14.00 15.77
N ILE A 447 1.70 -12.97 16.05
CA ILE A 447 1.55 -11.84 15.12
C ILE A 447 1.90 -10.56 15.88
N GLU A 448 3.11 -10.07 15.60
CA GLU A 448 3.50 -8.69 15.83
C GLU A 448 2.85 -7.82 14.73
N LEU A 449 2.27 -6.68 15.12
CA LEU A 449 1.57 -5.75 14.23
C LEU A 449 2.22 -4.36 14.28
N GLU A 450 3.06 -4.03 13.31
CA GLU A 450 3.77 -2.74 13.26
C GLU A 450 2.92 -1.61 12.62
N PRO A 451 2.65 -0.49 13.33
CA PRO A 451 1.95 0.65 12.78
C PRO A 451 2.93 1.62 12.11
N GLY A 452 3.30 1.34 10.84
CA GLY A 452 4.19 2.16 10.01
C GLY A 452 3.64 3.54 9.60
N LEU A 453 3.32 4.39 10.59
CA LEU A 453 2.52 5.61 10.45
C LEU A 453 3.33 6.86 10.01
N SER A 454 4.08 6.76 8.92
CA SER A 454 4.81 7.91 8.33
C SER A 454 3.87 9.03 7.85
N SER A 455 4.33 10.29 7.87
CA SER A 455 3.46 11.46 8.06
C SER A 455 2.92 12.14 6.78
N SER A 456 2.91 11.49 5.61
CA SER A 456 2.80 12.21 4.33
C SER A 456 1.98 11.54 3.21
N GLN A 457 1.00 10.68 3.50
CA GLN A 457 0.06 10.12 2.52
C GLN A 457 -1.39 10.06 3.05
N PRO A 458 -2.43 10.07 2.18
CA PRO A 458 -3.85 10.13 2.62
C PRO A 458 -4.37 8.84 3.25
N ASP A 459 -4.01 7.67 2.70
CA ASP A 459 -4.55 6.35 3.04
C ASP A 459 -3.90 5.71 4.29
N LYS A 460 -3.73 6.52 5.33
CA LYS A 460 -2.94 6.18 6.51
C LYS A 460 -3.66 5.15 7.40
N GLY A 461 -3.40 3.86 7.16
CA GLY A 461 -3.86 2.77 8.04
C GLY A 461 -4.75 1.70 7.39
N ASN A 462 -4.67 1.46 6.07
CA ASN A 462 -5.41 0.39 5.39
C ASN A 462 -4.97 -1.07 5.74
N GLY A 463 -4.47 -1.31 6.95
CA GLY A 463 -4.28 -2.63 7.56
C GLY A 463 -5.39 -2.93 8.57
N ARG A 464 -6.47 -3.59 8.14
CA ARG A 464 -7.64 -3.90 9.00
C ARG A 464 -7.47 -5.25 9.71
N TYR A 465 -6.61 -5.29 10.72
CA TYR A 465 -6.20 -6.53 11.39
C TYR A 465 -7.29 -7.11 12.29
N LEU A 466 -7.96 -8.21 11.92
CA LEU A 466 -8.87 -8.87 12.85
C LEU A 466 -8.11 -9.61 13.97
N ALA A 467 -8.05 -8.97 15.14
CA ALA A 467 -7.76 -9.62 16.41
C ALA A 467 -9.06 -9.79 17.21
N PHE A 468 -9.35 -11.01 17.66
CA PHE A 468 -10.47 -11.30 18.54
C PHE A 468 -10.08 -10.99 19.99
N PHE A 469 -10.82 -10.09 20.64
CA PHE A 469 -10.64 -9.78 22.06
C PHE A 469 -11.82 -10.31 22.88
N LYS A 470 -11.53 -10.77 24.11
CA LYS A 470 -12.56 -11.13 25.08
C LYS A 470 -12.70 -10.00 26.07
N VAL A 471 -13.83 -9.30 25.96
CA VAL A 471 -14.33 -8.45 27.04
C VAL A 471 -14.87 -9.43 28.10
N ASN A 472 -14.34 -9.36 29.32
CA ASN A 472 -14.98 -10.06 30.44
C ASN A 472 -16.34 -9.42 30.75
N LYS A 473 -17.23 -10.13 31.46
CA LYS A 473 -18.64 -9.74 31.65
C LYS A 473 -18.81 -8.35 32.30
N ASP A 474 -17.75 -7.85 32.91
CA ASP A 474 -17.70 -6.67 33.77
C ASP A 474 -17.07 -5.44 33.06
N GLU A 475 -16.91 -5.49 31.73
CA GLU A 475 -16.45 -4.45 30.77
C GLU A 475 -15.08 -3.78 30.98
N THR A 476 -14.53 -3.84 32.19
CA THR A 476 -13.34 -3.11 32.68
C THR A 476 -11.99 -3.71 32.29
N ASN A 477 -11.96 -4.92 31.73
CA ASN A 477 -10.74 -5.58 31.28
C ASN A 477 -10.92 -6.21 29.89
N THR A 478 -10.37 -5.54 28.87
CA THR A 478 -10.10 -6.12 27.55
C THR A 478 -8.81 -6.93 27.61
N SER A 479 -8.90 -8.25 27.78
CA SER A 479 -7.74 -9.12 27.62
C SER A 479 -7.63 -9.63 26.19
N ILE A 480 -6.39 -9.69 25.68
CA ILE A 480 -6.10 -10.41 24.45
C ILE A 480 -6.44 -11.89 24.69
N LEU A 481 -7.25 -12.50 23.83
CA LEU A 481 -7.66 -13.92 23.96
C LEU A 481 -6.53 -14.93 23.78
N SER A 482 -5.40 -14.45 23.30
CA SER A 482 -4.30 -15.23 22.78
C SER A 482 -3.00 -14.57 23.20
N SER A 483 -2.12 -15.30 23.87
CA SER A 483 -0.74 -14.91 24.14
C SER A 483 0.13 -14.81 22.88
N LYS A 484 -0.48 -14.95 21.69
CA LYS A 484 0.18 -14.90 20.38
C LYS A 484 -0.03 -13.58 19.62
N PHE A 485 -0.64 -12.56 20.22
CA PHE A 485 -0.57 -11.19 19.67
C PHE A 485 0.25 -10.32 20.59
N VAL A 486 1.25 -9.65 20.03
CA VAL A 486 2.02 -8.61 20.70
C VAL A 486 1.55 -7.29 20.12
N LEU A 487 0.95 -6.44 20.96
CA LEU A 487 0.65 -5.08 20.55
C LEU A 487 1.96 -4.34 20.27
N PRO A 488 2.00 -3.47 19.26
CA PRO A 488 3.17 -2.64 19.04
C PRO A 488 3.47 -1.80 20.28
N LYS A 489 4.74 -1.41 20.39
CA LYS A 489 5.22 -0.52 21.43
C LYS A 489 5.73 0.78 20.81
N TYR A 490 5.80 1.83 21.60
CA TYR A 490 6.36 3.11 21.19
C TYR A 490 7.27 3.69 22.27
N THR A 491 8.29 4.44 21.85
CA THR A 491 9.02 5.33 22.75
C THR A 491 8.09 6.45 23.21
N GLY A 492 7.77 6.48 24.50
CA GLY A 492 6.95 7.53 25.10
C GLY A 492 7.70 8.84 25.30
N VAL A 493 7.00 9.89 25.73
CA VAL A 493 7.58 11.22 25.97
C VAL A 493 8.64 11.27 27.09
N ASP A 494 8.73 10.23 27.91
CA ASP A 494 9.75 10.02 28.93
C ASP A 494 10.97 9.20 28.43
N GLY A 495 10.98 8.79 27.17
CA GLY A 495 12.02 7.97 26.56
C GLY A 495 11.91 6.48 26.84
N THR A 496 10.94 6.03 27.65
CA THR A 496 10.73 4.60 27.94
C THR A 496 9.83 3.93 26.90
N GLU A 497 9.91 2.61 26.83
CA GLU A 497 9.07 1.81 25.95
C GLU A 497 7.66 1.63 26.55
N LYS A 498 6.62 1.99 25.79
CA LYS A 498 5.20 1.96 26.20
C LYS A 498 4.39 1.06 25.27
N GLU A 499 3.41 0.35 25.81
CA GLU A 499 2.37 -0.31 25.00
C GLU A 499 1.34 0.69 24.50
N TYR A 500 0.89 0.52 23.25
CA TYR A 500 -0.29 1.23 22.75
C TYR A 500 -1.55 0.82 23.54
N ILE A 501 -2.50 1.73 23.70
CA ILE A 501 -3.74 1.55 24.45
C ILE A 501 -4.96 1.50 23.53
N MET A 502 -6.05 0.87 23.98
CA MET A 502 -7.37 1.01 23.35
C MET A 502 -8.12 2.20 23.98
N SER A 503 -8.50 3.20 23.19
CA SER A 503 -9.34 4.31 23.65
C SER A 503 -10.82 3.89 23.86
N GLY A 504 -11.52 4.57 24.77
CA GLY A 504 -12.89 4.22 25.20
C GLY A 504 -14.04 4.83 24.37
N TYR A 505 -15.28 4.59 24.81
CA TYR A 505 -16.53 4.91 24.11
C TYR A 505 -16.74 6.40 23.81
N LYS A 506 -17.42 6.69 22.69
CA LYS A 506 -17.87 8.03 22.26
C LYS A 506 -19.37 8.24 22.54
N ASN A 507 -19.81 7.96 23.77
CA ASN A 507 -21.24 7.92 24.17
C ASN A 507 -21.54 8.87 25.34
N GLU A 508 -22.69 9.58 25.28
CA GLU A 508 -23.00 10.75 26.12
C GLU A 508 -23.48 10.43 27.56
N TYR A 509 -22.80 9.55 28.29
CA TYR A 509 -23.21 9.19 29.65
C TYR A 509 -22.90 10.29 30.67
N LYS A 510 -23.95 10.75 31.36
CA LYS A 510 -23.84 11.71 32.46
C LYS A 510 -23.25 11.05 33.70
N PHE A 511 -22.36 11.78 34.37
CA PHE A 511 -21.71 11.35 35.61
C PHE A 511 -22.73 11.38 36.76
N ASN A 512 -23.01 10.25 37.39
CA ASN A 512 -23.75 10.21 38.65
C ASN A 512 -22.79 10.41 39.80
N LEU A 513 -22.77 11.61 40.39
CA LEU A 513 -22.12 11.85 41.67
C LEU A 513 -22.81 11.00 42.76
N PRO A 514 -22.07 10.38 43.68
CA PRO A 514 -22.69 9.76 44.85
C PRO A 514 -23.37 10.86 45.68
N GLN A 515 -24.66 10.71 45.97
CA GLN A 515 -25.35 11.66 46.85
C GLN A 515 -24.74 11.58 48.25
N GLN A 516 -24.16 12.68 48.73
CA GLN A 516 -23.72 12.82 50.11
C GLN A 516 -24.75 13.63 50.92
N PRO A 517 -24.99 13.26 52.19
CA PRO A 517 -25.74 14.10 53.13
C PRO A 517 -25.08 15.46 53.34
N GLU A 518 -25.88 16.47 53.68
CA GLU A 518 -25.39 17.81 53.96
C GLU A 518 -24.51 17.87 55.23
N LYS A 519 -23.21 18.15 55.09
CA LYS A 519 -22.58 19.43 55.53
C LYS A 519 -21.04 19.43 55.49
N GLU A 520 -20.52 20.58 55.10
CA GLU A 520 -19.19 21.13 55.45
C GLU A 520 -17.97 20.20 55.39
N GLN A 521 -17.47 19.99 54.15
CA GLN A 521 -16.03 19.88 53.91
C GLN A 521 -15.67 20.33 52.50
N ARG A 522 -14.44 20.85 52.30
CA ARG A 522 -13.95 21.30 50.99
C ARG A 522 -13.46 20.10 50.17
N THR A 523 -14.38 19.37 49.57
CA THR A 523 -14.04 18.23 48.69
C THR A 523 -13.46 18.74 47.36
N PHE A 524 -12.30 18.20 46.97
CA PHE A 524 -11.73 18.40 45.64
C PHE A 524 -12.51 17.59 44.61
N ASN A 525 -13.69 18.10 44.25
CA ASN A 525 -14.57 17.45 43.27
C ASN A 525 -13.86 17.34 41.91
N ALA A 526 -13.69 16.12 41.41
CA ALA A 526 -13.30 15.89 40.03
C ALA A 526 -14.35 16.54 39.11
N TYR A 527 -13.94 17.48 38.28
CA TYR A 527 -14.89 18.27 37.47
C TYR A 527 -15.25 17.48 36.21
N PRO A 528 -16.51 17.03 36.04
CA PRO A 528 -16.91 16.36 34.81
C PRO A 528 -16.91 17.37 33.66
N PHE A 529 -16.44 16.96 32.48
CA PHE A 529 -16.43 17.78 31.26
C PHE A 529 -17.84 17.96 30.63
N ASN A 530 -18.89 17.90 31.47
CA ASN A 530 -20.29 17.71 31.09
C ASN A 530 -20.99 19.03 30.72
N SER A 531 -20.47 19.72 29.71
CA SER A 531 -21.26 20.48 28.72
C SER A 531 -20.38 20.87 27.52
N VAL A 532 -20.25 19.92 26.58
CA VAL A 532 -19.96 20.17 25.15
C VAL A 532 -18.66 20.91 24.82
N LEU A 533 -17.60 20.13 24.57
CA LEU A 533 -16.78 20.29 23.37
C LEU A 533 -16.76 18.90 22.72
N TYR A 534 -17.11 18.66 21.46
CA TYR A 534 -17.19 19.50 20.25
C TYR A 534 -18.11 20.73 20.28
N VAL A 535 -17.53 21.90 19.99
CA VAL A 535 -18.13 22.85 19.05
C VAL A 535 -17.75 22.31 17.66
N LYS A 536 -18.67 22.06 16.72
CA LYS A 536 -19.69 22.97 16.21
C LYS A 536 -21.01 22.26 15.86
N THR A 537 -22.12 22.62 16.50
CA THR A 537 -23.47 22.27 16.06
C THR A 537 -23.95 23.23 14.96
N ASP A 538 -23.52 22.99 13.72
CA ASP A 538 -23.99 23.71 12.54
C ASP A 538 -23.91 22.79 11.31
N LYS A 539 -25.06 22.46 10.71
CA LYS A 539 -25.20 21.43 9.67
C LYS A 539 -24.80 21.92 8.26
N SER A 540 -23.76 22.75 8.17
CA SER A 540 -23.31 23.42 6.94
C SER A 540 -21.86 23.06 6.55
N SER A 541 -21.72 21.88 5.94
CA SER A 541 -20.62 21.45 5.04
C SER A 541 -19.23 22.13 5.18
N GLY A 542 -18.28 21.50 5.88
CA GLY A 542 -16.88 21.97 5.87
C GLY A 542 -15.88 21.09 6.64
N ALA A 543 -15.15 20.25 5.88
CA ALA A 543 -13.85 19.61 6.18
C ALA A 543 -13.53 19.11 7.63
N ILE A 544 -13.37 17.79 7.76
CA ILE A 544 -12.59 17.16 8.84
C ILE A 544 -11.08 17.49 8.63
N SER A 545 -10.34 17.68 9.72
CA SER A 545 -8.89 17.88 9.68
C SER A 545 -8.14 16.55 9.67
N TRP A 546 -7.59 16.17 8.51
CA TRP A 546 -6.90 14.89 8.25
C TRP A 546 -5.51 14.79 8.89
N LYS A 547 -5.39 15.00 10.21
CA LYS A 547 -4.14 14.83 10.97
C LYS A 547 -4.19 13.73 12.02
N ASP A 548 -5.34 13.53 12.66
CA ASP A 548 -5.53 12.63 13.79
C ASP A 548 -6.78 11.76 13.52
N ASN A 549 -6.70 10.46 13.81
CA ASN A 549 -7.52 9.42 13.15
C ASN A 549 -8.98 9.36 13.67
N ASP A 550 -10.00 9.35 12.78
CA ASP A 550 -11.43 9.25 13.16
C ASP A 550 -12.28 8.68 11.98
N PHE A 551 -12.75 7.42 12.02
CA PHE A 551 -13.67 6.78 11.02
C PHE A 551 -14.50 5.60 11.62
N PHE A 552 -15.57 5.17 10.93
CA PHE A 552 -16.79 4.57 11.54
C PHE A 552 -17.47 3.50 10.66
N ASP A 553 -18.07 2.44 11.25
CA ASP A 553 -19.18 1.62 10.68
C ASP A 553 -19.89 0.74 11.75
N GLN A 554 -21.12 0.25 11.51
CA GLN A 554 -21.99 -0.48 12.49
C GLN A 554 -22.07 -2.02 12.32
N SER A 555 -22.39 -2.74 13.42
CA SER A 555 -23.25 -3.95 13.38
C SER A 555 -23.84 -4.31 14.77
N GLU A 556 -24.85 -5.17 14.80
CA GLU A 556 -25.72 -5.45 15.96
C GLU A 556 -25.24 -6.61 16.88
N GLY A 557 -25.80 -6.68 18.09
CA GLY A 557 -25.40 -7.65 19.12
C GLY A 557 -26.11 -9.01 19.08
N TYR A 558 -25.62 -9.97 19.87
CA TYR A 558 -26.25 -11.28 20.05
C TYR A 558 -26.24 -11.72 21.52
N ALA A 559 -27.33 -12.32 21.99
CA ALA A 559 -27.47 -12.79 23.37
C ALA A 559 -27.09 -14.27 23.49
N GLY A 560 -26.05 -14.60 24.28
CA GLY A 560 -25.68 -16.00 24.51
C GLY A 560 -24.26 -16.26 25.01
N GLY A 561 -23.93 -15.86 26.24
CA GLY A 561 -22.82 -16.43 27.02
C GLY A 561 -21.42 -16.45 26.38
N LYS A 562 -20.68 -15.34 26.55
CA LYS A 562 -19.34 -14.99 25.99
C LYS A 562 -19.41 -14.24 24.66
N SER A 563 -19.54 -12.92 24.76
CA SER A 563 -19.36 -12.01 23.63
C SER A 563 -17.89 -11.96 23.20
N TYR A 564 -17.63 -12.16 21.91
CA TYR A 564 -16.34 -11.89 21.28
C TYR A 564 -16.48 -10.57 20.53
N HIS A 565 -15.61 -9.60 20.82
CA HIS A 565 -15.70 -8.28 20.19
C HIS A 565 -14.61 -8.12 19.13
N LEU A 566 -15.03 -7.65 17.96
CA LEU A 566 -14.14 -7.10 16.93
C LEU A 566 -13.51 -5.82 17.49
N ILE A 567 -12.18 -5.69 17.47
CA ILE A 567 -11.53 -4.40 17.77
C ILE A 567 -10.42 -4.13 16.74
N TYR A 568 -10.82 -3.87 15.50
CA TYR A 568 -10.16 -3.01 14.50
C TYR A 568 -11.17 -2.68 13.38
N GLY A 569 -11.03 -1.51 12.76
CA GLY A 569 -12.11 -0.86 12.00
C GLY A 569 -12.42 -1.42 10.61
N LEU A 570 -13.72 -1.45 10.29
CA LEU A 570 -14.30 -1.54 8.95
C LEU A 570 -14.14 -0.17 8.23
N SER A 571 -13.84 -0.15 6.93
CA SER A 571 -14.81 0.09 5.83
C SER A 571 -15.30 1.54 5.69
N GLN A 572 -15.40 2.00 4.44
CA GLN A 572 -16.23 3.14 4.05
C GLN A 572 -17.10 2.72 2.86
N ASN A 573 -18.42 2.85 2.98
CA ASN A 573 -19.27 3.53 1.99
C ASN A 573 -20.73 3.68 2.49
N TYR A 574 -21.49 4.57 1.85
CA TYR A 574 -22.65 5.28 2.42
C TYR A 574 -24.03 4.63 2.26
N ASN A 575 -24.98 5.17 3.06
CA ASN A 575 -26.46 5.11 2.98
C ASN A 575 -27.15 3.79 3.42
N ASN A 576 -28.24 3.79 4.22
CA ASN A 576 -29.14 4.87 4.67
C ASN A 576 -29.60 4.72 6.15
N ASP A 577 -30.01 5.85 6.75
CA ASP A 577 -30.98 6.04 7.86
C ASP A 577 -30.93 5.20 9.18
N ALA A 578 -30.48 5.88 10.26
CA ALA A 578 -30.90 5.78 11.68
C ALA A 578 -31.11 4.39 12.32
N TYR A 579 -30.27 3.94 13.26
CA TYR A 579 -30.07 4.48 14.62
C TYR A 579 -28.73 4.03 15.24
N LEU A 580 -28.17 4.79 16.19
CA LEU A 580 -26.82 4.57 16.75
C LEU A 580 -26.77 4.53 18.29
N ASP A 581 -26.13 3.51 18.85
CA ASP A 581 -25.58 3.47 20.22
C ASP A 581 -24.03 3.42 20.07
N ASN A 582 -23.31 4.39 20.64
CA ASN A 582 -21.98 4.80 20.11
C ASN A 582 -20.81 4.20 20.92
N GLY A 583 -20.04 3.25 20.37
CA GLY A 583 -19.11 2.45 21.20
C GLY A 583 -17.92 1.77 20.55
N TYR A 584 -17.16 2.46 19.69
CA TYR A 584 -15.91 1.93 19.12
C TYR A 584 -14.69 2.21 20.01
N ARG A 585 -13.65 1.36 19.88
CA ARG A 585 -12.34 1.51 20.54
C ARG A 585 -11.23 1.50 19.48
N TYR A 586 -10.22 2.35 19.62
CA TYR A 586 -9.09 2.44 18.67
C TYR A 586 -7.75 2.18 19.37
N LEU A 587 -6.82 1.51 18.69
CA LEU A 587 -5.44 1.44 19.16
C LEU A 587 -4.74 2.79 18.94
N THR A 588 -4.31 3.44 20.03
CA THR A 588 -3.65 4.74 20.02
C THR A 588 -2.48 4.81 21.00
N LYS A 589 -1.63 5.82 20.87
CA LYS A 589 -0.67 6.18 21.92
C LYS A 589 -1.41 6.83 23.08
N GLN A 590 -0.85 6.80 24.29
CA GLN A 590 -1.41 7.60 25.38
C GLN A 590 -1.30 9.09 25.03
N PRO A 591 -2.36 9.88 25.21
CA PRO A 591 -2.32 11.31 24.95
C PRO A 591 -1.41 12.03 25.94
N VAL A 592 -0.81 13.11 25.48
CA VAL A 592 0.18 13.90 26.21
C VAL A 592 -0.51 15.09 26.88
N LEU A 593 -0.37 15.19 28.20
CA LEU A 593 -0.63 16.41 28.95
C LEU A 593 0.61 17.31 28.91
N SER A 594 0.38 18.61 28.74
CA SER A 594 1.42 19.64 28.64
C SER A 594 0.94 20.97 29.21
N TYR A 595 1.87 21.84 29.59
CA TYR A 595 1.64 23.21 30.05
C TYR A 595 2.38 24.18 29.13
N ASP A 596 1.84 25.37 28.91
CA ASP A 596 2.41 26.47 28.11
C ASP A 596 2.34 27.76 28.96
N GLU A 597 3.50 28.38 29.20
CA GLU A 597 3.67 29.55 30.07
C GLU A 597 2.97 30.81 29.57
N ASN A 598 2.59 30.82 28.28
CA ASN A 598 1.70 31.78 27.63
C ASN A 598 1.93 33.25 27.99
N PHE A 599 3.19 33.64 28.12
CA PHE A 599 3.55 34.94 28.67
C PHE A 599 3.05 36.12 27.81
N PRO A 600 2.61 37.23 28.43
CA PRO A 600 2.26 38.45 27.70
C PRO A 600 3.46 39.00 26.93
N LYS A 601 3.25 39.35 25.66
CA LYS A 601 4.31 39.85 24.76
C LYS A 601 5.05 41.06 25.37
N ASN A 602 6.35 41.12 25.13
CA ASN A 602 7.26 42.20 25.56
C ASN A 602 7.37 42.38 27.08
N THR A 603 7.12 41.33 27.87
CA THR A 603 7.23 41.33 29.33
C THR A 603 8.52 40.65 29.79
N SER A 604 9.14 41.12 30.88
CA SER A 604 10.24 40.41 31.55
C SER A 604 9.69 39.23 32.34
N THR A 605 10.20 38.02 32.12
CA THR A 605 9.64 36.78 32.67
C THR A 605 10.70 35.88 33.31
N SER A 606 10.26 35.00 34.21
CA SER A 606 11.10 33.99 34.89
C SER A 606 10.27 32.83 35.43
N GLY A 607 10.93 31.79 35.96
CA GLY A 607 10.29 30.58 36.48
C GLY A 607 10.25 29.43 35.46
N GLU A 608 9.77 28.27 35.89
CA GLU A 608 9.65 27.06 35.09
C GLU A 608 8.20 26.53 35.06
N LEU A 609 7.88 25.68 34.08
CA LEU A 609 6.58 25.00 34.00
C LEU A 609 6.39 24.04 35.20
N PRO A 610 5.16 23.89 35.74
CA PRO A 610 4.94 23.17 37.00
C PRO A 610 5.13 21.65 36.90
N GLU A 611 4.96 21.07 35.71
CA GLU A 611 5.39 19.71 35.41
C GLU A 611 5.89 19.60 33.96
N LYS A 612 6.80 18.66 33.70
CA LYS A 612 7.20 18.28 32.33
C LYS A 612 6.03 17.59 31.64
N LYS A 613 5.94 17.74 30.31
CA LYS A 613 4.93 17.02 29.51
C LYS A 613 5.00 15.52 29.79
N ARG A 614 3.85 14.87 29.94
CA ARG A 614 3.76 13.45 30.28
C ARG A 614 2.56 12.80 29.61
N GLU A 615 2.66 11.50 29.40
CA GLU A 615 1.52 10.69 28.96
C GLU A 615 0.58 10.42 30.14
N VAL A 616 -0.71 10.47 29.85
CA VAL A 616 -1.81 10.16 30.77
C VAL A 616 -2.78 9.28 30.00
N LYS A 617 -3.31 8.22 30.61
CA LYS A 617 -4.31 7.39 29.92
C LYS A 617 -5.60 8.21 29.75
N PRO A 618 -6.38 8.04 28.67
CA PRO A 618 -7.72 8.57 28.60
C PRO A 618 -8.59 8.06 29.75
N PHE A 619 -9.66 8.78 30.07
CA PHE A 619 -10.70 8.26 30.95
C PHE A 619 -11.54 7.19 30.24
N ASP A 620 -11.69 5.99 30.83
CA ASP A 620 -12.45 4.89 30.21
C ASP A 620 -13.94 4.97 30.60
N TYR A 621 -14.75 5.49 29.68
CA TYR A 621 -16.19 5.61 29.80
C TYR A 621 -16.87 4.25 29.52
N THR A 622 -16.97 3.38 30.53
CA THR A 622 -17.77 2.13 30.44
C THR A 622 -19.19 2.31 30.96
N ARG A 623 -20.12 1.41 30.61
CA ARG A 623 -21.53 1.50 31.05
C ARG A 623 -21.73 1.15 32.52
N MET A 624 -20.70 0.63 33.20
CA MET A 624 -20.80 0.02 34.54
C MET A 624 -19.77 0.54 35.57
N SER A 625 -18.75 1.31 35.20
CA SER A 625 -17.75 1.85 36.14
C SER A 625 -17.68 3.39 36.15
N ASN A 626 -18.52 4.03 36.98
CA ASN A 626 -18.39 5.46 37.35
C ASN A 626 -17.38 5.69 38.50
N GLY A 627 -16.54 4.71 38.80
CA GLY A 627 -15.55 4.76 39.88
C GLY A 627 -14.23 5.37 39.42
N VAL A 628 -13.58 6.12 40.31
CA VAL A 628 -12.19 6.56 40.13
C VAL A 628 -11.33 5.75 41.10
N ASP A 629 -10.43 4.91 40.58
CA ASP A 629 -9.39 4.26 41.38
C ASP A 629 -8.48 5.36 41.96
N PHE A 630 -8.36 5.42 43.29
CA PHE A 630 -7.36 6.26 43.97
C PHE A 630 -6.27 5.38 44.58
N GLN A 631 -5.02 5.81 44.49
CA GLN A 631 -3.89 5.24 45.21
C GLN A 631 -3.09 6.38 45.86
N ASP A 632 -2.76 6.23 47.14
CA ASP A 632 -1.99 7.20 47.93
C ASP A 632 -2.55 8.65 47.91
N GLY A 633 -3.86 8.79 47.63
CA GLY A 633 -4.58 10.06 47.55
C GLY A 633 -4.72 10.66 46.15
N GLU A 634 -4.01 10.14 45.15
CA GLU A 634 -4.08 10.59 43.74
C GLU A 634 -4.86 9.57 42.87
N PRO A 635 -5.61 10.03 41.85
CA PRO A 635 -6.36 9.17 40.95
C PRO A 635 -5.46 8.45 39.94
N LYS A 636 -5.70 7.17 39.76
CA LYS A 636 -4.84 6.25 39.02
C LYS A 636 -4.96 6.41 37.50
N GLY A 637 -4.01 7.15 36.91
CA GLY A 637 -3.63 7.08 35.50
C GLY A 637 -4.58 7.73 34.47
N SER A 638 -5.88 7.86 34.76
CA SER A 638 -6.92 8.35 33.83
C SER A 638 -7.48 9.74 34.15
N LEU A 639 -7.12 10.31 35.29
CA LEU A 639 -7.31 11.74 35.60
C LEU A 639 -5.94 12.42 35.73
N PHE A 640 -5.91 13.74 35.63
CA PHE A 640 -4.75 14.54 36.04
C PHE A 640 -5.13 15.62 37.05
N CYS A 641 -4.25 15.87 38.02
CA CYS A 641 -4.31 17.03 38.90
C CYS A 641 -3.73 18.25 38.19
N VAL A 642 -4.51 19.33 38.08
CA VAL A 642 -4.06 20.65 37.60
C VAL A 642 -3.09 21.23 38.63
N LYS A 643 -1.83 21.45 38.24
CA LYS A 643 -0.80 21.94 39.15
C LYS A 643 -0.91 23.45 39.39
N ASP A 644 -0.56 23.90 40.58
CA ASP A 644 -0.39 25.33 40.87
C ASP A 644 0.87 25.87 40.19
N ASN A 645 1.13 27.18 40.32
CA ASN A 645 2.33 27.85 39.84
C ASN A 645 3.60 27.53 40.68
N ILE A 646 3.83 26.24 40.96
CA ILE A 646 4.92 25.75 41.82
C ILE A 646 6.32 26.01 41.24
N GLY A 647 6.43 26.14 39.92
CA GLY A 647 7.66 26.55 39.24
C GLY A 647 7.92 28.06 39.28
N ASN A 648 7.10 28.84 40.00
CA ASN A 648 7.23 30.28 40.19
C ASN A 648 7.28 31.08 38.87
N LEU A 649 6.45 30.71 37.88
CA LEU A 649 6.25 31.51 36.67
C LEU A 649 5.89 32.93 37.06
N SER A 650 6.63 33.89 36.52
CA SER A 650 6.49 35.32 36.81
C SER A 650 6.53 36.10 35.52
N ALA A 651 5.67 37.11 35.43
CA ALA A 651 5.63 38.08 34.34
C ALA A 651 5.51 39.48 34.96
N LYS A 652 6.53 40.32 34.78
CA LYS A 652 6.63 41.63 35.45
C LYS A 652 5.42 42.51 35.14
N GLY A 653 4.68 42.92 36.17
CA GLY A 653 3.46 43.73 36.04
C GLY A 653 2.20 42.92 35.71
N TYR A 654 2.25 41.59 35.80
CA TYR A 654 1.10 40.71 35.64
C TYR A 654 0.97 39.75 36.83
N LYS A 655 -0.28 39.40 37.15
CA LYS A 655 -0.64 38.37 38.13
C LYS A 655 -1.15 37.13 37.39
N PHE A 656 -0.54 35.97 37.63
CA PHE A 656 -1.07 34.68 37.22
C PHE A 656 -2.51 34.49 37.75
N GLN A 657 -3.43 34.04 36.91
CA GLN A 657 -4.85 33.87 37.26
C GLN A 657 -5.26 32.39 37.38
N GLY A 658 -4.51 31.47 36.76
CA GLY A 658 -4.86 30.07 36.59
C GLY A 658 -4.49 29.57 35.20
N TRP A 659 -4.92 28.35 34.87
CA TRP A 659 -4.72 27.72 33.58
C TRP A 659 -6.00 27.77 32.74
N ASN A 660 -5.87 27.68 31.41
CA ASN A 660 -7.00 27.61 30.49
C ASN A 660 -6.72 26.60 29.36
N THR A 661 -7.75 25.90 28.88
CA THR A 661 -7.59 24.93 27.77
C THR A 661 -7.35 25.57 26.39
N LYS A 662 -7.37 26.91 26.28
CA LYS A 662 -6.94 27.64 25.09
C LYS A 662 -6.01 28.80 25.42
N LYS A 663 -5.13 29.12 24.46
CA LYS A 663 -4.13 30.19 24.55
C LYS A 663 -4.74 31.59 24.71
N ASP A 664 -5.91 31.82 24.13
CA ASP A 664 -6.66 33.08 24.14
C ASP A 664 -7.56 33.28 25.37
N GLY A 665 -7.61 32.31 26.30
CA GLY A 665 -8.49 32.36 27.47
C GLY A 665 -9.97 32.05 27.19
N THR A 666 -10.35 31.73 25.94
CA THR A 666 -11.75 31.37 25.58
C THR A 666 -12.06 29.88 25.77
N GLY A 667 -11.15 29.14 26.41
CA GLY A 667 -11.34 27.75 26.83
C GLY A 667 -11.85 27.66 28.27
N ILE A 668 -11.80 26.45 28.82
CA ILE A 668 -12.23 26.16 30.19
C ILE A 668 -11.12 26.61 31.15
N TRP A 669 -11.50 27.37 32.17
CA TRP A 669 -10.62 27.79 33.26
C TRP A 669 -10.40 26.66 34.26
N LEU A 670 -9.14 26.43 34.62
CA LEU A 670 -8.70 25.36 35.50
C LEU A 670 -7.79 25.93 36.61
N TYR A 671 -8.08 25.51 37.84
CA TYR A 671 -7.43 25.98 39.06
C TYR A 671 -6.58 24.88 39.70
N ALA A 672 -5.59 25.28 40.50
CA ALA A 672 -4.73 24.37 41.24
C ALA A 672 -5.51 23.34 42.08
N GLY A 673 -5.08 22.08 42.04
CA GLY A 673 -5.69 20.98 42.78
C GLY A 673 -6.98 20.40 42.17
N GLN A 674 -7.49 20.97 41.06
CA GLN A 674 -8.62 20.36 40.36
C GLN A 674 -8.21 19.08 39.64
N TYR A 675 -9.01 18.02 39.79
CA TYR A 675 -8.88 16.80 39.01
C TYR A 675 -9.73 16.86 37.75
N VAL A 676 -9.11 16.56 36.61
CA VAL A 676 -9.70 16.64 35.27
C VAL A 676 -9.54 15.29 34.56
N ALA A 677 -10.57 14.84 33.84
CA ALA A 677 -10.52 13.64 33.02
C ALA A 677 -9.67 13.87 31.77
N MET A 678 -8.74 12.96 31.48
CA MET A 678 -7.95 13.03 30.26
C MET A 678 -8.83 12.60 29.05
N PRO A 679 -8.94 13.41 27.99
CA PRO A 679 -9.62 13.02 26.76
C PRO A 679 -8.77 12.02 25.96
N ALA A 680 -9.26 11.59 24.80
CA ALA A 680 -8.51 10.71 23.89
C ALA A 680 -7.43 11.44 23.05
N GLU A 681 -7.27 12.75 23.25
CA GLU A 681 -6.38 13.64 22.48
C GLU A 681 -5.40 14.40 23.40
N ASN A 682 -4.34 14.99 22.82
CA ASN A 682 -3.33 15.74 23.58
C ASN A 682 -3.93 17.01 24.20
N VAL A 683 -3.54 17.32 25.44
CA VAL A 683 -4.00 18.50 26.17
C VAL A 683 -2.84 19.45 26.44
N THR A 684 -3.02 20.74 26.13
CA THR A 684 -2.11 21.81 26.53
C THR A 684 -2.86 22.82 27.39
N LEU A 685 -2.33 23.08 28.59
CA LEU A 685 -2.87 24.04 29.54
C LEU A 685 -2.06 25.34 29.46
N TYR A 686 -2.72 26.41 29.03
CA TYR A 686 -2.11 27.71 28.82
C TYR A 686 -2.28 28.58 30.06
N ALA A 687 -1.20 29.15 30.58
CA ALA A 687 -1.28 30.10 31.69
C ALA A 687 -2.10 31.33 31.27
N GLN A 688 -2.80 31.95 32.22
CA GLN A 688 -3.54 33.18 31.97
C GLN A 688 -3.10 34.28 32.94
N TRP A 689 -2.96 35.50 32.41
CA TRP A 689 -2.24 36.60 33.04
C TRP A 689 -3.07 37.88 33.02
N LYS A 690 -3.27 38.49 34.19
CA LYS A 690 -3.98 39.78 34.32
C LYS A 690 -3.00 40.88 34.70
N GLY A 691 -3.03 42.01 33.99
CA GLY A 691 -2.17 43.17 34.30
C GLY A 691 -2.45 43.71 35.70
N THR A 692 -1.43 44.18 36.41
CA THR A 692 -1.60 44.82 37.72
C THR A 692 -2.36 46.13 37.60
N SER A 693 -3.11 46.51 38.64
CA SER A 693 -3.73 47.83 38.73
C SER A 693 -2.65 48.90 38.78
N GLN A 694 -2.77 49.94 37.95
CA GLN A 694 -1.88 51.10 37.88
C GLN A 694 -2.70 52.38 38.06
N THR A 695 -2.12 53.37 38.70
CA THR A 695 -2.74 54.65 39.06
C THR A 695 -2.50 55.68 37.97
N VAL A 696 -3.58 56.25 37.43
CA VAL A 696 -3.53 57.38 36.50
C VAL A 696 -4.11 58.60 37.22
N ARG A 697 -3.25 59.59 37.48
CA ARG A 697 -3.59 60.87 38.12
C ARG A 697 -3.56 61.99 37.10
N TYR A 698 -4.50 62.92 37.20
CA TYR A 698 -4.49 64.19 36.47
C TYR A 698 -4.45 65.33 37.47
N ASP A 699 -3.53 66.26 37.24
CA ASP A 699 -3.30 67.48 38.02
C ASP A 699 -3.60 68.66 37.10
N ALA A 700 -4.66 69.41 37.41
CA ALA A 700 -5.08 70.57 36.64
C ALA A 700 -4.11 71.76 36.75
N ASN A 701 -3.05 71.66 37.56
CA ASN A 701 -1.90 72.56 37.60
C ASN A 701 -2.28 74.04 37.69
N GLY A 702 -3.12 74.38 38.67
CA GLY A 702 -3.68 75.71 38.88
C GLY A 702 -4.95 76.03 38.08
N GLY A 703 -5.49 75.07 37.31
CA GLY A 703 -6.86 75.07 36.82
C GLY A 703 -7.78 74.16 37.64
N LYS A 704 -8.97 73.85 37.10
CA LYS A 704 -9.98 72.99 37.70
C LYS A 704 -10.69 72.10 36.66
N PHE A 705 -11.21 70.96 37.11
CA PHE A 705 -12.15 70.14 36.34
C PHE A 705 -13.59 70.65 36.48
N ALA A 706 -14.52 70.07 35.72
CA ALA A 706 -15.93 70.45 35.68
C ALA A 706 -16.70 70.21 37.01
N ASP A 707 -16.07 69.57 38.00
CA ASP A 707 -16.57 69.36 39.37
C ASP A 707 -15.77 70.17 40.41
N ASP A 708 -15.19 71.30 39.98
CA ASP A 708 -14.37 72.26 40.75
C ASP A 708 -13.06 71.70 41.34
N LYS A 709 -12.73 70.41 41.14
CA LYS A 709 -11.52 69.79 41.68
C LYS A 709 -10.26 70.24 40.93
N ALA A 710 -9.15 70.35 41.66
CA ALA A 710 -7.82 70.56 41.09
C ALA A 710 -7.14 69.26 40.62
N GLU A 711 -7.59 68.10 41.10
CA GLU A 711 -7.03 66.79 40.74
C GLU A 711 -8.10 65.72 40.53
N TRP A 712 -7.77 64.71 39.72
CA TRP A 712 -8.57 63.51 39.50
C TRP A 712 -7.65 62.27 39.47
N LEU A 713 -8.16 61.11 39.87
CA LEU A 713 -7.38 59.88 39.97
C LEU A 713 -8.27 58.66 39.73
N ALA A 714 -7.82 57.73 38.88
CA ALA A 714 -8.44 56.43 38.69
C ALA A 714 -7.42 55.31 38.51
N ASN A 715 -7.90 54.07 38.61
CA ASN A 715 -7.11 52.86 38.52
C ASN A 715 -7.49 52.08 37.25
N TYR A 716 -6.48 51.73 36.46
CA TYR A 716 -6.62 50.98 35.20
C TYR A 716 -5.66 49.77 35.21
N GLN A 717 -5.84 48.79 34.34
CA GLN A 717 -4.96 47.63 34.27
C GLN A 717 -3.70 47.94 33.45
N LEU A 718 -2.56 47.34 33.80
CA LEU A 718 -1.35 47.44 32.99
C LEU A 718 -1.61 46.92 31.57
N ASN A 719 -1.16 47.70 30.58
CA ASN A 719 -1.39 47.57 29.15
C ASN A 719 -2.84 47.80 28.64
N GLU A 720 -3.75 48.31 29.47
CA GLU A 720 -5.05 48.85 29.04
C GLU A 720 -4.86 50.12 28.20
N THR A 721 -5.74 50.35 27.21
CA THR A 721 -5.82 51.62 26.47
C THR A 721 -7.00 52.43 26.99
N ILE A 722 -6.73 53.67 27.42
CA ILE A 722 -7.70 54.59 27.99
C ILE A 722 -7.77 55.88 27.16
N ASN A 723 -8.86 56.62 27.26
CA ASN A 723 -8.90 58.00 26.79
C ASN A 723 -8.47 58.94 27.92
N LEU A 724 -7.57 59.88 27.62
CA LEU A 724 -7.17 60.92 28.57
C LEU A 724 -8.34 61.86 28.89
N MET A 725 -8.33 62.47 30.06
CA MET A 725 -9.41 63.40 30.45
C MET A 725 -9.59 64.56 29.46
N ALA A 726 -10.82 65.07 29.40
CA ALA A 726 -11.13 66.35 28.78
C ALA A 726 -10.32 67.49 29.42
N ALA A 727 -10.16 68.60 28.69
CA ALA A 727 -9.39 69.75 29.16
C ALA A 727 -10.04 70.37 30.42
N PRO A 728 -9.30 70.58 31.53
CA PRO A 728 -9.73 71.45 32.61
C PRO A 728 -9.87 72.90 32.14
N SER A 729 -10.50 73.75 32.96
CA SER A 729 -10.57 75.20 32.77
C SER A 729 -9.60 75.93 33.72
N ARG A 730 -9.18 77.15 33.34
CA ARG A 730 -8.38 78.04 34.18
C ARG A 730 -8.58 79.48 33.73
N ASP A 731 -8.97 80.35 34.65
CA ASP A 731 -9.18 81.77 34.36
C ASP A 731 -7.88 82.41 33.82
N ASP A 732 -7.99 83.24 32.78
CA ASP A 732 -6.89 83.82 31.98
C ASP A 732 -5.99 82.83 31.18
N TYR A 733 -6.21 81.52 31.17
CA TYR A 733 -5.34 80.55 30.48
C TYR A 733 -6.08 79.57 29.56
N GLU A 734 -5.47 79.27 28.41
CA GLU A 734 -5.89 78.23 27.48
C GLU A 734 -5.14 76.92 27.77
N PHE A 735 -5.85 75.78 27.74
CA PHE A 735 -5.26 74.45 27.91
C PHE A 735 -4.54 74.01 26.61
N VAL A 736 -3.26 73.67 26.74
CA VAL A 736 -2.41 73.27 25.61
C VAL A 736 -2.34 71.75 25.46
N ALA A 737 -2.06 71.05 26.57
CA ALA A 737 -1.82 69.60 26.58
C ALA A 737 -1.83 69.03 28.01
N TRP A 738 -2.02 67.72 28.11
CA TRP A 738 -1.56 66.93 29.25
C TRP A 738 -0.08 66.62 29.09
N GLU A 739 0.74 66.88 30.11
CA GLU A 739 2.17 66.57 30.11
C GLU A 739 2.50 65.48 31.13
N ALA A 740 3.12 64.40 30.67
CA ALA A 740 3.60 63.30 31.50
C ALA A 740 4.87 62.69 30.90
N ASN A 741 5.82 62.27 31.74
CA ASN A 741 7.06 61.60 31.33
C ASN A 741 7.86 62.33 30.22
N GLY A 742 7.76 63.67 30.16
CA GLY A 742 8.39 64.52 29.13
C GLY A 742 7.66 64.60 27.80
N GLN A 743 6.51 63.92 27.64
CA GLN A 743 5.68 63.93 26.44
C GLN A 743 4.38 64.72 26.66
N ALA A 744 3.93 65.42 25.62
CA ALA A 744 2.67 66.15 25.58
C ALA A 744 1.59 65.35 24.81
N TYR A 745 0.38 65.31 25.37
CA TYR A 745 -0.78 64.59 24.85
C TYR A 745 -1.99 65.52 24.78
N LYS A 746 -2.88 65.34 23.80
CA LYS A 746 -4.12 66.13 23.70
C LYS A 746 -5.15 65.63 24.71
N ALA A 747 -6.08 66.51 25.13
CA ALA A 747 -7.28 66.08 25.84
C ALA A 747 -8.07 65.07 25.00
N ASN A 748 -8.67 64.06 25.65
CA ASN A 748 -9.37 62.95 24.98
C ASN A 748 -8.53 62.11 23.99
N ALA A 749 -7.20 62.17 24.03
CA ALA A 749 -6.34 61.28 23.25
C ALA A 749 -6.28 59.87 23.86
N GLU A 750 -6.07 58.84 23.04
CA GLU A 750 -5.77 57.50 23.53
C GLU A 750 -4.38 57.45 24.20
N TYR A 751 -4.29 56.74 25.32
CA TYR A 751 -3.06 56.47 26.05
C TYR A 751 -3.05 55.00 26.51
N LYS A 752 -1.92 54.31 26.31
CA LYS A 752 -1.73 52.96 26.81
C LYS A 752 -1.05 53.00 28.19
N VAL A 753 -1.68 52.42 29.19
CA VAL A 753 -1.22 52.39 30.58
C VAL A 753 0.01 51.49 30.70
N THR A 754 1.20 52.07 30.76
CA THR A 754 2.50 51.35 30.86
C THR A 754 3.10 51.34 32.26
N GLY A 755 2.47 52.04 33.20
CA GLY A 755 2.91 52.21 34.59
C GLY A 755 1.98 53.18 35.32
N ASP A 756 2.25 53.42 36.61
CA ASP A 756 1.67 54.58 37.31
C ASP A 756 2.11 55.88 36.62
N VAL A 757 1.20 56.83 36.42
CA VAL A 757 1.47 58.07 35.67
C VAL A 757 0.68 59.26 36.22
N THR A 758 1.31 60.43 36.24
CA THR A 758 0.65 61.71 36.56
C THR A 758 0.73 62.64 35.35
N PHE A 759 -0.42 63.00 34.81
CA PHE A 759 -0.57 64.01 33.76
C PHE A 759 -0.79 65.38 34.39
N LYS A 760 0.07 66.37 34.09
CA LYS A 760 -0.10 67.75 34.52
C LYS A 760 -0.65 68.60 33.37
N ALA A 761 -1.63 69.46 33.63
CA ALA A 761 -2.15 70.36 32.62
C ALA A 761 -1.11 71.43 32.23
N LYS A 762 -0.86 71.59 30.94
CA LYS A 762 0.00 72.63 30.38
C LYS A 762 -0.84 73.80 29.91
N TRP A 763 -0.48 75.00 30.32
CA TRP A 763 -1.29 76.22 30.17
C TRP A 763 -0.56 77.30 29.37
N GLN A 764 -1.29 78.05 28.54
CA GLN A 764 -0.81 79.24 27.84
C GLN A 764 -1.66 80.46 28.25
N LYS A 765 -1.04 81.56 28.69
CA LYS A 765 -1.81 82.74 29.12
C LYS A 765 -2.48 83.40 27.90
N ILE A 766 -3.78 83.66 28.01
CA ILE A 766 -4.58 84.37 27.02
C ILE A 766 -4.08 85.83 26.97
N LYS A 767 -3.84 86.34 25.76
CA LYS A 767 -3.44 87.75 25.55
C LYS A 767 -4.71 88.61 25.38
N PRO A 768 -4.82 89.77 26.06
CA PRO A 768 -5.96 90.67 25.87
C PRO A 768 -6.01 91.20 24.43
N LYS A 769 -7.23 91.29 23.90
CA LYS A 769 -7.54 91.79 22.55
C LYS A 769 -7.89 93.28 22.63
N PRO A 770 -7.40 94.15 21.71
CA PRO A 770 -7.79 95.56 21.70
C PRO A 770 -9.28 95.75 21.41
N GLU A 771 -9.88 96.76 22.03
CA GLU A 771 -11.27 97.19 21.79
C GLU A 771 -11.37 98.09 20.55
N THR A 772 -12.52 98.05 19.88
CA THR A 772 -12.90 98.96 18.78
C THR A 772 -14.40 99.26 18.84
N SER A 773 -14.78 100.52 18.66
CA SER A 773 -16.12 101.07 18.93
C SER A 773 -17.16 100.92 17.81
N GLU A 774 -18.43 101.19 18.14
CA GLU A 774 -19.62 101.12 17.27
C GLU A 774 -19.68 102.17 16.14
N ILE A 775 -20.46 101.86 15.09
CA ILE A 775 -21.27 102.81 14.31
C ILE A 775 -22.62 102.14 13.96
N GLU A 776 -23.74 102.88 14.02
CA GLU A 776 -25.11 102.38 13.79
C GLU A 776 -25.69 102.66 12.39
N ARG A 777 -26.37 101.64 11.81
CA ARG A 777 -27.65 101.61 11.03
C ARG A 777 -27.85 102.56 9.80
N PRO A 778 -28.63 102.14 8.77
CA PRO A 778 -30.10 102.35 8.79
C PRO A 778 -30.96 101.08 8.53
N ARG A 779 -32.27 101.23 8.24
CA ARG A 779 -33.32 100.17 8.20
C ARG A 779 -33.91 99.94 6.77
N TYR A 780 -34.68 98.84 6.60
CA TYR A 780 -35.90 98.58 5.77
C TYR A 780 -35.80 97.16 5.11
N ILE A 781 -36.65 96.11 5.30
CA ILE A 781 -38.12 95.89 5.40
C ILE A 781 -38.79 95.76 4.00
N PRO A 782 -39.74 94.83 3.71
CA PRO A 782 -39.86 93.40 4.03
C PRO A 782 -40.20 92.52 2.77
N SER A 783 -40.39 91.20 2.93
CA SER A 783 -41.48 90.49 2.19
C SER A 783 -41.76 89.09 2.75
N ASP A 784 -43.02 88.85 3.10
CA ASP A 784 -43.67 87.54 3.30
C ASP A 784 -45.12 87.76 2.80
N PRO A 785 -45.83 86.78 2.19
CA PRO A 785 -46.73 85.98 3.05
C PRO A 785 -47.25 84.60 2.53
N ILE A 786 -47.96 83.90 3.44
CA ILE A 786 -49.26 83.20 3.24
C ILE A 786 -49.30 81.68 2.86
N ILE A 787 -49.67 80.85 3.87
CA ILE A 787 -50.70 79.75 3.85
C ILE A 787 -50.35 78.45 3.03
N LYS A 788 -50.54 77.20 3.50
CA LYS A 788 -51.73 76.54 4.16
C LYS A 788 -51.32 75.32 5.05
N PRO A 789 -52.16 74.82 6.00
CA PRO A 789 -51.71 73.91 7.09
C PRO A 789 -52.54 72.60 7.33
N ILE A 790 -52.23 71.86 8.44
CA ILE A 790 -53.03 70.81 9.15
C ILE A 790 -52.96 69.37 8.54
N PRO A 791 -53.03 68.21 9.29
CA PRO A 791 -52.82 67.86 10.72
C PRO A 791 -51.83 66.68 11.01
N LYS A 792 -51.71 66.37 12.32
CA LYS A 792 -51.10 65.23 13.04
C LYS A 792 -51.68 63.80 12.81
N ILE A 793 -50.84 62.79 13.14
CA ILE A 793 -51.12 61.43 13.76
C ILE A 793 -51.60 60.24 12.88
N GLY A 794 -51.00 59.05 13.13
CA GLY A 794 -51.36 57.70 12.61
C GLY A 794 -50.22 57.09 11.76
N ALA A 795 -49.55 55.94 12.03
CA ALA A 795 -49.93 54.57 12.43
C ALA A 795 -50.54 53.74 11.27
N VAL A 796 -50.16 52.47 10.97
CA VAL A 796 -49.14 51.55 11.56
C VAL A 796 -48.82 50.36 10.61
N ALA A 797 -47.69 49.64 10.84
CA ALA A 797 -47.35 48.25 10.43
C ALA A 797 -46.81 47.85 9.02
N LYS A 798 -45.82 46.92 9.10
CA LYS A 798 -45.48 45.75 8.26
C LYS A 798 -44.58 45.83 6.99
N THR A 799 -43.39 45.23 7.16
CA THR A 799 -42.65 44.27 6.28
C THR A 799 -42.18 44.64 4.88
N GLY A 800 -40.86 44.49 4.63
CA GLY A 800 -40.38 43.82 3.41
C GLY A 800 -39.04 44.30 2.79
N GLU A 801 -37.90 43.76 3.25
CA GLU A 801 -36.67 43.55 2.43
C GLU A 801 -35.97 44.85 1.87
N ILE A 802 -34.77 44.91 1.26
CA ILE A 802 -33.73 43.97 0.82
C ILE A 802 -32.32 44.62 1.04
N ALA A 803 -31.24 43.83 0.85
CA ALA A 803 -29.93 44.23 0.26
C ALA A 803 -28.71 44.52 1.17
N THR A 804 -27.52 44.46 0.55
CA THR A 804 -26.17 44.34 1.15
C THR A 804 -25.10 45.11 0.35
N ASN A 805 -23.89 45.23 0.93
CA ASN A 805 -22.59 45.58 0.27
C ASN A 805 -22.39 47.07 -0.16
N ALA A 806 -21.19 47.67 -0.19
CA ALA A 806 -19.82 47.29 0.26
C ALA A 806 -18.85 48.52 0.19
N PHE A 807 -17.52 48.28 0.29
CA PHE A 807 -16.37 49.20 0.07
C PHE A 807 -16.07 50.24 1.19
N SER A 808 -14.81 50.61 1.50
CA SER A 808 -13.48 50.38 0.88
C SER A 808 -12.35 50.29 1.96
N LEU A 809 -11.01 50.24 1.73
CA LEU A 809 -10.14 50.43 0.55
C LEU A 809 -8.82 49.57 0.61
N PHE A 810 -7.67 50.14 0.23
CA PHE A 810 -6.33 49.59 -0.07
C PHE A 810 -5.31 49.82 1.09
N ILE A 811 -4.11 49.21 1.18
CA ILE A 811 -3.06 48.91 0.16
C ILE A 811 -2.11 47.77 0.65
N CYS A 812 -1.29 47.05 -0.15
CA CYS A 812 0.13 47.34 -0.46
C CYS A 812 0.80 46.25 -1.38
N LEU A 813 2.16 46.24 -1.45
CA LEU A 813 3.05 45.32 -2.21
C LEU A 813 3.51 44.11 -1.37
N SER A 814 4.14 43.02 -1.87
CA SER A 814 4.83 42.69 -3.16
C SER A 814 4.57 41.21 -3.56
N MET A 815 4.32 40.86 -4.84
CA MET A 815 5.28 40.34 -5.86
C MET A 815 6.24 39.25 -5.32
N VAL A 816 6.37 38.01 -5.86
CA VAL A 816 6.20 37.38 -7.20
C VAL A 816 5.90 35.87 -7.00
N ALA A 817 5.26 35.01 -7.83
CA ALA A 817 4.24 35.01 -8.90
C ALA A 817 3.89 33.48 -9.20
N TYR A 818 3.31 32.93 -10.30
CA TYR A 818 2.89 33.43 -11.62
C TYR A 818 1.73 32.61 -12.30
N LEU A 819 1.97 31.83 -13.38
CA LEU A 819 1.01 31.12 -14.27
C LEU A 819 0.99 29.57 -14.06
N SER A 820 0.01 28.75 -14.52
CA SER A 820 -1.07 28.85 -15.55
C SER A 820 -2.38 28.20 -15.03
N VAL A 821 -3.65 28.63 -15.20
CA VAL A 821 -4.49 29.15 -16.33
C VAL A 821 -5.41 28.09 -16.97
N ILE A 822 -6.64 28.48 -17.36
CA ILE A 822 -7.83 27.70 -17.85
C ILE A 822 -8.60 26.94 -16.73
N VAL A 823 -9.90 27.04 -16.44
CA VAL A 823 -11.14 27.77 -16.86
C VAL A 823 -12.29 26.80 -17.19
N ILE A 824 -13.34 26.77 -16.35
CA ILE A 824 -14.79 26.75 -16.66
C ILE A 824 -15.59 26.61 -15.35
N LYS A 825 -16.77 27.25 -15.25
CA LYS A 825 -17.67 27.14 -14.08
C LYS A 825 -19.14 27.28 -14.49
N ARG A 826 -19.89 26.16 -14.53
CA ARG A 826 -21.28 26.09 -14.00
C ARG A 826 -21.87 24.67 -14.02
N ARG A 827 -22.78 24.46 -13.08
CA ARG A 827 -23.61 23.26 -12.86
C ARG A 827 -24.55 22.99 -14.04
N LYS A 828 -24.86 21.72 -14.28
CA LYS A 828 -26.16 21.21 -13.80
C LYS A 828 -25.91 20.38 -12.54
#